data_AF-A0AA37UKR7-F1
#
_entry.id   AF-A0AA37UKR7-F1
#
_cell.length_a   1.000
_cell.length_b   1.000
_cell.length_c   1.000
_cell.angle_alpha   90.00
_cell.angle_beta   90.00
_cell.angle_gamma   90.00
#
_symmetry.space_group_name_H-M   'P 1'
#
loop_
_entity.id
_entity.type
_entity.pdbx_description
1 polymer ?
#
loop_
_entity_poly.entity_id
_entity_poly.type
_entity_poly.pdbx_seq_one_letter_code
_entity_poly.pdbx_strand_id
1 'polypeptide(L)'
;MQRKHIAAGALVAALLATGAAAPAAAAPTGPVEAGITVQAVPGLGDDFINGVDVSSVLSLEASGVVFRDAEGRPDDLFAVLAASGVTDVRVRVWNDPYDPEGRGYGAGTVDVARAVTIGERATDAGLNVLVDFHYSDFWADPAKQKAPKAWQSFSVDQKVEAVRDFTTDSLERFREAGVAVTMVQVGNETNNGIAGVTGWADMARIFAAGSEAVQEVLPEARVALHFTDPQTPGRYASIAKELADRGVDYDVFATSYYPFWHGTPENLTAVLGEIASTYGKEVLVAETSWARTLEDGDGAVNVIAGPELVDAYPVSVQGQAMAVRDVIAAVAAVGDAGIGVYYWEPAWLPVGPPEQVEQNRLLWERDGSGWITSAAADYDPFDVENTDNGSGWDNQALFAADGRALESLRVFEYARTGAVSPRAVARVESTTITVTEGQPIELPSTLELLWNDGTREESPVTWSSALEWIDGPGEYTIPGRTAEGSAAAATITVLPFNHLTDGGFEQGGSAWSRTGDALTVGSWNDPRTGARSAHFWAASPFSFSFEQTVTGLEPGRYTATAALQGASSVGDLATIALSDGTTTTQAAFRATGFLGWSTPETDAVEVGEDGSLTVRIAASLPAEAWGTIDDVALVRVGAATPADTAPLAAAVTRAEGVDRDGATEQSLAALDEALAIARVVLAADAPTQDSVDRALAQLETAIDGVEQPEQPGDPEQPGNPGQPGDPGQPEQPAADPTVALSVGTVTAGGRLEVSGTGFQAGELVQVWLHSEPTRIAVLAADASGALRGTVTIPASTEAGQHRIELRGAASGSAWADLTVRAPASAALASTGADVGGVVTIAGLALLLGAGLVTATVVRRKRA
;
A
#
# COMPACT_ATOMS: atom_id res chain seq x y z
N MET A 1 59.13 -75.54 10.63
CA MET A 1 57.75 -75.67 11.17
C MET A 1 56.91 -74.60 10.48
N GLN A 2 56.14 -74.96 9.45
CA GLN A 2 54.66 -75.06 9.43
C GLN A 2 53.96 -73.76 9.89
N ARG A 3 53.01 -73.11 9.20
CA ARG A 3 52.30 -73.23 7.90
C ARG A 3 51.66 -71.82 7.66
N LYS A 4 51.93 -71.12 6.55
CA LYS A 4 51.04 -70.78 5.40
C LYS A 4 49.52 -70.75 5.68
N HIS A 5 48.84 -69.71 5.17
CA HIS A 5 47.69 -69.74 4.23
C HIS A 5 47.51 -68.32 3.63
N ILE A 6 48.05 -68.01 2.44
CA ILE A 6 47.47 -68.08 1.07
C ILE A 6 46.27 -67.15 0.86
N ALA A 7 46.43 -66.14 -0.01
CA ALA A 7 45.38 -65.65 -0.89
C ALA A 7 46.01 -65.30 -2.25
N ALA A 8 45.42 -65.86 -3.31
CA ALA A 8 45.94 -65.90 -4.67
C ALA A 8 45.68 -64.59 -5.44
N GLY A 9 46.66 -64.18 -6.25
CA GLY A 9 46.50 -63.15 -7.25
C GLY A 9 45.76 -63.69 -8.49
N ALA A 10 44.91 -62.85 -9.07
CA ALA A 10 44.38 -63.01 -10.41
C ALA A 10 44.59 -61.70 -11.18
N LEU A 11 45.25 -61.86 -12.33
CA LEU A 11 45.50 -60.89 -13.38
C LEU A 11 44.19 -60.36 -13.98
N VAL A 12 44.06 -59.05 -14.20
CA VAL A 12 43.16 -58.50 -15.24
C VAL A 12 43.92 -57.43 -16.01
N ALA A 13 43.89 -57.59 -17.32
CA ALA A 13 44.61 -56.81 -18.32
C ALA A 13 44.02 -55.41 -18.50
N ALA A 14 44.93 -54.43 -18.66
CA ALA A 14 44.59 -53.07 -19.06
C ALA A 14 44.15 -53.03 -20.53
N LEU A 15 42.90 -52.67 -20.78
CA LEU A 15 42.43 -52.19 -22.08
C LEU A 15 42.49 -50.67 -22.09
N LEU A 16 43.40 -50.12 -22.89
CA LEU A 16 43.42 -48.73 -23.31
C LEU A 16 42.25 -48.50 -24.27
N ALA A 17 41.18 -47.88 -23.78
CA ALA A 17 40.15 -47.29 -24.61
C ALA A 17 40.38 -45.77 -24.65
N THR A 18 40.88 -45.28 -25.78
CA THR A 18 40.86 -43.85 -26.12
C THR A 18 39.42 -43.45 -26.41
N GLY A 19 38.69 -43.03 -25.37
CA GLY A 19 37.42 -42.33 -25.54
C GLY A 19 37.71 -40.91 -26.00
N ALA A 20 37.41 -40.61 -27.26
CA ALA A 20 37.30 -39.23 -27.71
C ALA A 20 36.17 -38.59 -26.89
N ALA A 21 36.53 -37.63 -26.02
CA ALA A 21 35.56 -36.79 -25.36
C ALA A 21 34.73 -36.09 -26.44
N ALA A 22 33.42 -36.34 -26.44
CA ALA A 22 32.51 -35.46 -27.17
C ALA A 22 32.74 -34.04 -26.65
N PRO A 23 32.83 -33.02 -27.52
CA PRO A 23 32.87 -31.65 -27.05
C PRO A 23 31.63 -31.43 -26.16
N ALA A 24 31.83 -30.87 -24.97
CA ALA A 24 30.72 -30.38 -24.17
C ALA A 24 29.87 -29.50 -25.09
N ALA A 25 28.58 -29.85 -25.24
CA ALA A 25 27.67 -29.00 -25.99
C ALA A 25 27.73 -27.61 -25.36
N ALA A 26 28.09 -26.60 -26.15
CA ALA A 26 28.00 -25.22 -25.70
C ALA A 26 26.57 -24.99 -25.19
N ALA A 27 26.43 -24.37 -24.01
CA ALA A 27 25.14 -23.94 -23.52
C ALA A 27 24.44 -23.12 -24.63
N PRO A 28 23.13 -23.31 -24.85
CA PRO A 28 22.43 -22.61 -25.93
C PRO A 28 22.64 -21.11 -25.81
N THR A 29 23.14 -20.48 -26.88
CA THR A 29 23.52 -19.07 -26.94
C THR A 29 22.31 -18.16 -27.23
N GLY A 30 21.15 -18.48 -26.68
CA GLY A 30 19.89 -17.78 -26.92
C GLY A 30 18.95 -17.94 -25.73
N PRO A 31 17.84 -17.17 -25.71
CA PRO A 31 16.93 -17.16 -24.58
C PRO A 31 16.33 -18.55 -24.33
N VAL A 32 16.09 -18.86 -23.06
CA VAL A 32 15.46 -20.11 -22.64
C VAL A 32 13.94 -20.00 -22.68
N GLU A 33 13.24 -21.08 -23.01
CA GLU A 33 11.79 -21.13 -22.88
C GLU A 33 11.38 -21.16 -21.40
N ALA A 34 10.40 -20.34 -21.03
CA ALA A 34 9.99 -20.07 -19.66
C ALA A 34 8.50 -19.68 -19.58
N GLY A 35 7.93 -19.62 -18.38
CA GLY A 35 6.58 -19.08 -18.14
C GLY A 35 6.54 -17.55 -18.07
N ILE A 36 7.70 -16.90 -17.94
CA ILE A 36 7.88 -15.44 -17.99
C ILE A 36 8.89 -15.05 -19.08
N THR A 37 8.81 -13.81 -19.55
CA THR A 37 9.78 -13.24 -20.48
C THR A 37 10.73 -12.31 -19.73
N VAL A 38 12.03 -12.48 -19.91
CA VAL A 38 13.06 -11.62 -19.32
C VAL A 38 14.11 -11.34 -20.38
N GLN A 39 14.32 -10.07 -20.70
CA GLN A 39 15.37 -9.69 -21.64
C GLN A 39 16.73 -9.84 -20.97
N ALA A 40 17.67 -10.51 -21.64
CA ALA A 40 19.06 -10.54 -21.19
C ALA A 40 19.59 -9.11 -21.02
N VAL A 41 20.44 -8.90 -20.02
CA VAL A 41 21.14 -7.64 -19.75
C VAL A 41 22.46 -7.67 -20.53
N PRO A 42 22.62 -6.83 -21.56
CA PRO A 42 23.83 -6.87 -22.39
C PRO A 42 25.09 -6.53 -21.57
N GLY A 43 26.11 -7.38 -21.67
CA GLY A 43 27.40 -7.14 -21.02
C GLY A 43 27.41 -7.34 -19.50
N LEU A 44 26.41 -8.03 -18.94
CA LEU A 44 26.40 -8.39 -17.52
C LEU A 44 27.62 -9.28 -17.20
N GLY A 45 28.50 -8.81 -16.31
CA GLY A 45 29.74 -9.50 -15.94
C GLY A 45 29.47 -10.85 -15.28
N ASP A 46 30.33 -11.85 -15.53
CA ASP A 46 30.21 -13.19 -14.94
C ASP A 46 30.24 -13.17 -13.41
N ASP A 47 30.90 -12.16 -12.83
CA ASP A 47 31.06 -11.90 -11.40
C ASP A 47 30.05 -10.88 -10.83
N PHE A 48 29.07 -10.42 -11.62
CA PHE A 48 28.01 -9.54 -11.13
C PHE A 48 27.23 -10.21 -10.00
N ILE A 49 27.09 -9.51 -8.88
CA ILE A 49 26.44 -10.02 -7.67
C ILE A 49 24.92 -10.03 -7.85
N ASN A 50 24.34 -11.22 -7.77
CA ASN A 50 22.92 -11.48 -7.71
C ASN A 50 22.57 -11.88 -6.28
N GLY A 51 22.43 -10.89 -5.41
CA GLY A 51 22.26 -11.10 -3.98
C GLY A 51 20.80 -11.13 -3.53
N VAL A 52 20.57 -11.70 -2.35
CA VAL A 52 19.30 -11.59 -1.62
C VAL A 52 19.52 -11.39 -0.12
N ASP A 53 18.64 -10.66 0.56
CA ASP A 53 18.59 -10.60 2.03
C ASP A 53 17.50 -11.54 2.54
N VAL A 54 17.85 -12.56 3.32
CA VAL A 54 16.89 -13.53 3.88
C VAL A 54 16.98 -13.60 5.40
N SER A 55 17.24 -12.47 6.05
CA SER A 55 17.59 -12.51 7.48
C SER A 55 16.42 -12.94 8.38
N SER A 56 15.17 -12.87 7.90
CA SER A 56 13.98 -13.40 8.59
C SER A 56 13.94 -14.94 8.68
N VAL A 57 14.73 -15.67 7.89
CA VAL A 57 14.60 -17.13 7.65
C VAL A 57 14.49 -17.96 8.93
N LEU A 58 15.35 -17.73 9.92
CA LEU A 58 15.40 -18.56 11.12
C LEU A 58 14.15 -18.40 12.00
N SER A 59 13.55 -17.21 12.02
CA SER A 59 12.30 -16.97 12.74
C SER A 59 11.11 -17.57 11.99
N LEU A 60 11.10 -17.51 10.67
CA LEU A 60 10.06 -18.13 9.84
C LEU A 60 10.04 -19.65 9.98
N GLU A 61 11.21 -20.29 9.94
CA GLU A 61 11.34 -21.73 10.15
C GLU A 61 10.91 -22.14 11.57
N ALA A 62 11.24 -21.33 12.59
CA ALA A 62 10.76 -21.54 13.96
C ALA A 62 9.22 -21.42 14.07
N SER A 63 8.61 -20.56 13.26
CA SER A 63 7.16 -20.43 13.12
C SER A 63 6.52 -21.53 12.26
N GLY A 64 7.31 -22.40 11.64
CA GLY A 64 6.82 -23.55 10.87
C GLY A 64 6.67 -23.31 9.37
N VAL A 65 7.21 -22.20 8.85
CA VAL A 65 7.28 -21.95 7.40
C VAL A 65 8.19 -23.00 6.74
N VAL A 66 7.78 -23.49 5.57
CA VAL A 66 8.52 -24.50 4.80
C VAL A 66 8.77 -23.96 3.40
N PHE A 67 10.04 -23.81 3.03
CA PHE A 67 10.44 -23.43 1.67
C PHE A 67 10.46 -24.64 0.74
N ARG A 68 10.22 -24.38 -0.54
CA ARG A 68 10.09 -25.39 -1.59
C ARG A 68 10.70 -24.91 -2.90
N ASP A 69 11.22 -25.86 -3.66
CA ASP A 69 11.68 -25.61 -5.03
C ASP A 69 10.52 -25.29 -5.99
N ALA A 70 10.85 -25.02 -7.25
CA ALA A 70 9.86 -24.70 -8.30
C ALA A 70 8.85 -25.84 -8.56
N GLU A 71 9.22 -27.10 -8.27
CA GLU A 71 8.33 -28.26 -8.36
C GLU A 71 7.47 -28.48 -7.10
N GLY A 72 7.59 -27.61 -6.09
CA GLY A 72 6.83 -27.67 -4.84
C GLY A 72 7.37 -28.67 -3.81
N ARG A 73 8.58 -29.21 -4.01
CA ARG A 73 9.21 -30.14 -3.08
C ARG A 73 9.90 -29.34 -1.97
N PRO A 74 9.72 -29.70 -0.68
CA PRO A 74 10.45 -29.06 0.41
C PRO A 74 11.96 -29.16 0.22
N ASP A 75 12.66 -28.06 0.39
CA ASP A 75 14.12 -27.99 0.33
C ASP A 75 14.64 -26.85 1.23
N ASP A 76 15.94 -26.83 1.48
CA ASP A 76 16.60 -25.74 2.19
C ASP A 76 16.55 -24.44 1.36
N LEU A 77 16.19 -23.32 2.00
CA LEU A 77 16.07 -22.03 1.31
C LEU A 77 17.34 -21.66 0.54
N PHE A 78 18.52 -21.83 1.13
CA PHE A 78 19.79 -21.44 0.51
C PHE A 78 20.11 -22.32 -0.70
N ALA A 79 19.76 -23.60 -0.66
CA ALA A 79 19.88 -24.50 -1.81
C ALA A 79 18.97 -24.05 -2.97
N VAL A 80 17.72 -23.67 -2.68
CA VAL A 80 16.77 -23.17 -3.70
C VAL A 80 17.27 -21.85 -4.31
N LEU A 81 17.79 -20.93 -3.49
CA LEU A 81 18.36 -19.67 -3.95
C LEU A 81 19.57 -19.90 -4.87
N ALA A 82 20.53 -20.72 -4.44
CA ALA A 82 21.72 -21.05 -5.23
C ALA A 82 21.36 -21.71 -6.57
N ALA A 83 20.39 -22.64 -6.57
CA ALA A 83 19.90 -23.28 -7.79
C ALA A 83 19.20 -22.31 -8.75
N SER A 84 18.76 -21.15 -8.26
CA SER A 84 18.06 -20.12 -9.04
C SER A 84 18.97 -18.99 -9.54
N GLY A 85 20.29 -19.12 -9.36
CA GLY A 85 21.28 -18.15 -9.86
C GLY A 85 21.60 -17.00 -8.89
N VAL A 86 21.16 -17.09 -7.64
CA VAL A 86 21.63 -16.23 -6.55
C VAL A 86 23.08 -16.57 -6.23
N THR A 87 23.90 -15.55 -5.99
CA THR A 87 25.34 -15.71 -5.72
C THR A 87 25.72 -15.32 -4.29
N ASP A 88 24.93 -14.44 -3.66
CA ASP A 88 25.27 -13.81 -2.39
C ASP A 88 24.04 -13.73 -1.47
N VAL A 89 24.28 -13.85 -0.17
CA VAL A 89 23.31 -13.59 0.89
C VAL A 89 23.74 -12.38 1.70
N ARG A 90 22.87 -11.39 1.80
CA ARG A 90 22.96 -10.32 2.77
C ARG A 90 22.28 -10.74 4.08
N VAL A 91 22.90 -10.41 5.21
CA VAL A 91 22.34 -10.63 6.54
C VAL A 91 22.47 -9.38 7.41
N ARG A 92 21.32 -8.84 7.85
CA ARG A 92 21.30 -7.74 8.84
C ARG A 92 21.71 -8.23 10.22
N VAL A 93 22.42 -7.39 10.97
CA VAL A 93 22.94 -7.71 12.30
C VAL A 93 22.66 -6.56 13.27
N TRP A 94 21.90 -6.87 14.31
CA TRP A 94 21.67 -6.00 15.46
C TRP A 94 22.59 -6.36 16.63
N ASN A 95 22.88 -5.35 17.45
CA ASN A 95 23.78 -5.50 18.60
C ASN A 95 23.15 -6.37 19.69
N ASP A 96 21.95 -6.00 20.14
CA ASP A 96 21.19 -6.71 21.17
C ASP A 96 19.67 -6.57 20.93
N PRO A 97 19.07 -7.32 19.98
CA PRO A 97 17.67 -7.18 19.59
C PRO A 97 16.69 -7.83 20.57
N TYR A 98 16.96 -7.69 21.88
CA TYR A 98 16.20 -8.31 22.95
C TYR A 98 15.81 -7.31 24.04
N ASP A 99 14.69 -7.57 24.70
CA ASP A 99 14.35 -6.91 25.96
C ASP A 99 15.12 -7.54 27.14
N PRO A 100 15.04 -6.96 28.37
CA PRO A 100 15.72 -7.50 29.54
C PRO A 100 15.31 -8.93 29.92
N GLU A 101 14.14 -9.39 29.48
CA GLU A 101 13.62 -10.74 29.68
C GLU A 101 14.11 -11.74 28.61
N GLY A 102 14.84 -11.27 27.60
CA GLY A 102 15.38 -12.07 26.50
C GLY A 102 14.36 -12.35 25.38
N ARG A 103 13.27 -11.59 25.30
CA ARG A 103 12.30 -11.66 24.20
C ARG A 103 12.80 -10.83 23.01
N GLY A 104 12.76 -11.43 21.83
CA GLY A 104 13.24 -10.80 20.60
C GLY A 104 12.32 -9.69 20.10
N TYR A 105 12.90 -8.62 19.56
CA TYR A 105 12.18 -7.45 19.04
C TYR A 105 11.40 -7.70 17.75
N GLY A 106 11.55 -8.87 17.11
CA GLY A 106 10.92 -9.18 15.83
C GLY A 106 11.88 -9.16 14.66
N ALA A 107 11.34 -9.18 13.45
CA ALA A 107 12.04 -9.08 12.18
C ALA A 107 13.23 -10.04 12.02
N GLY A 108 13.07 -11.28 12.47
CA GLY A 108 14.13 -12.29 12.50
C GLY A 108 14.99 -12.25 13.76
N THR A 109 14.94 -11.17 14.55
CA THR A 109 15.71 -10.97 15.80
C THR A 109 17.19 -11.33 15.58
N VAL A 110 17.82 -10.70 14.60
CA VAL A 110 19.09 -11.18 14.05
C VAL A 110 20.27 -10.57 14.80
N ASP A 111 20.68 -11.24 15.88
CA ASP A 111 21.94 -10.96 16.56
C ASP A 111 23.13 -11.61 15.84
N VAL A 112 24.34 -11.39 16.34
CA VAL A 112 25.57 -11.94 15.75
C VAL A 112 25.53 -13.47 15.65
N ALA A 113 24.99 -14.17 16.64
CA ALA A 113 24.97 -15.64 16.65
C ALA A 113 24.04 -16.20 15.56
N ARG A 114 22.85 -15.59 15.40
CA ARG A 114 21.90 -15.93 14.34
C ARG A 114 22.44 -15.56 12.97
N ALA A 115 23.11 -14.41 12.85
CA ALA A 115 23.74 -14.01 11.61
C ALA A 115 24.85 -14.97 11.17
N VAL A 116 25.68 -15.47 12.10
CA VAL A 116 26.67 -16.52 11.81
C VAL A 116 25.99 -17.81 11.32
N THR A 117 24.89 -18.23 11.97
CA THR A 117 24.13 -19.42 11.56
C THR A 117 23.59 -19.29 10.12
N ILE A 118 23.06 -18.12 9.77
CA ILE A 118 22.61 -17.80 8.41
C ILE A 118 23.79 -17.85 7.44
N GLY A 119 24.93 -17.26 7.82
CA GLY A 119 26.15 -17.24 7.01
C GLY A 119 26.75 -18.63 6.76
N GLU A 120 26.73 -19.53 7.75
CA GLU A 120 27.16 -20.92 7.59
C GLU A 120 26.28 -21.64 6.56
N ARG A 121 24.95 -21.51 6.67
CA ARG A 121 24.02 -22.12 5.71
C ARG A 121 24.19 -21.57 4.28
N ALA A 122 24.40 -20.26 4.14
CA ALA A 122 24.70 -19.65 2.85
C ALA A 122 26.00 -20.22 2.27
N THR A 123 27.06 -20.30 3.09
CA THR A 123 28.37 -20.83 2.67
C THR A 123 28.29 -22.30 2.28
N ASP A 124 27.55 -23.11 3.03
CA ASP A 124 27.32 -24.54 2.74
C ASP A 124 26.58 -24.75 1.40
N ALA A 125 25.70 -23.82 1.03
CA ALA A 125 25.04 -23.80 -0.27
C ALA A 125 25.92 -23.23 -1.41
N GLY A 126 27.12 -22.76 -1.10
CA GLY A 126 28.05 -22.15 -2.07
C GLY A 126 27.81 -20.68 -2.35
N LEU A 127 27.06 -19.99 -1.49
CA LEU A 127 26.78 -18.55 -1.59
C LEU A 127 27.80 -17.76 -0.76
N ASN A 128 28.15 -16.57 -1.27
CA ASN A 128 28.94 -15.60 -0.50
C ASN A 128 28.06 -14.85 0.50
N VAL A 129 28.68 -14.13 1.45
CA VAL A 129 27.96 -13.41 2.50
C VAL A 129 28.35 -11.93 2.56
N LEU A 130 27.34 -11.06 2.57
CA LEU A 130 27.42 -9.66 2.96
C LEU A 130 26.88 -9.51 4.39
N VAL A 131 27.72 -9.09 5.33
CA VAL A 131 27.30 -8.81 6.72
C VAL A 131 26.93 -7.34 6.86
N ASP A 132 25.68 -7.06 7.19
CA ASP A 132 25.17 -5.69 7.38
C ASP A 132 25.02 -5.34 8.86
N PHE A 133 25.97 -4.56 9.37
CA PHE A 133 25.88 -4.06 10.73
C PHE A 133 25.04 -2.79 10.78
N HIS A 134 23.85 -2.89 11.39
CA HIS A 134 22.99 -1.72 11.62
C HIS A 134 23.56 -0.76 12.67
N TYR A 135 24.42 -1.25 13.57
CA TYR A 135 24.89 -0.53 14.76
C TYR A 135 23.74 0.09 15.58
N SER A 136 22.72 -0.73 15.80
CA SER A 136 21.47 -0.46 16.52
C SER A 136 20.99 -1.79 17.12
N ASP A 137 20.10 -1.73 18.10
CA ASP A 137 19.44 -2.94 18.61
C ASP A 137 18.21 -3.32 17.79
N PHE A 138 17.76 -2.44 16.89
CA PHE A 138 16.63 -2.71 16.00
C PHE A 138 16.77 -1.93 14.69
N TRP A 139 15.72 -1.90 13.86
CA TRP A 139 15.71 -1.25 12.55
C TRP A 139 16.48 0.07 12.50
N ALA A 140 17.32 0.19 11.48
CA ALA A 140 18.09 1.40 11.20
C ALA A 140 17.78 1.84 9.77
N ASP A 141 17.27 3.05 9.60
CA ASP A 141 16.77 3.65 8.36
C ASP A 141 16.98 5.19 8.41
N PRO A 142 16.56 5.98 7.41
CA PRO A 142 16.80 7.43 7.41
C PRO A 142 16.20 8.20 8.60
N ALA A 143 15.14 7.67 9.22
CA ALA A 143 14.46 8.26 10.37
C ALA A 143 14.96 7.66 11.70
N LYS A 144 15.35 6.38 11.70
CA LYS A 144 15.77 5.63 12.89
C LYS A 144 17.25 5.28 12.81
N GLN A 145 18.07 5.91 13.63
CA GLN A 145 19.50 5.59 13.76
C GLN A 145 19.88 5.51 15.25
N LYS A 146 19.07 4.79 16.05
CA LYS A 146 19.22 4.77 17.51
C LYS A 146 20.51 4.03 17.90
N ALA A 147 21.17 4.52 18.96
CA ALA A 147 22.32 3.80 19.50
C ALA A 147 21.86 2.49 20.17
N PRO A 148 22.64 1.40 20.09
CA PRO A 148 22.44 0.21 20.91
C PRO A 148 22.26 0.59 22.38
N LYS A 149 21.43 -0.14 23.12
CA LYS A 149 21.13 0.12 24.54
C LYS A 149 22.41 0.32 25.35
N ALA A 150 23.42 -0.54 25.11
CA ALA A 150 24.72 -0.48 25.77
C ALA A 150 25.50 0.83 25.52
N TRP A 151 25.24 1.52 24.41
CA TRP A 151 26.01 2.69 23.95
C TRP A 151 25.25 4.01 24.11
N GLN A 152 24.02 4.01 24.62
CA GLN A 152 23.18 5.21 24.70
C GLN A 152 23.83 6.34 25.51
N SER A 153 24.58 6.00 26.55
CA SER A 153 25.27 6.96 27.43
C SER A 153 26.71 7.28 27.01
N PHE A 154 27.22 6.65 25.95
CA PHE A 154 28.60 6.80 25.51
C PHE A 154 28.80 8.15 24.81
N SER A 155 29.98 8.75 25.03
CA SER A 155 30.47 9.83 24.18
C SER A 155 30.76 9.31 22.77
N VAL A 156 30.94 10.20 21.79
CA VAL A 156 31.32 9.80 20.43
C VAL A 156 32.61 8.97 20.44
N ASP A 157 33.61 9.36 21.24
CA ASP A 157 34.88 8.63 21.35
C ASP A 157 34.67 7.20 21.87
N GLN A 158 33.81 7.04 22.87
CA GLN A 158 33.46 5.71 23.40
C GLN A 158 32.65 4.89 22.40
N LYS A 159 31.78 5.52 21.60
CA LYS A 159 31.07 4.83 20.51
C LYS A 159 32.00 4.38 19.40
N VAL A 160 33.01 5.18 19.06
CA VAL A 160 34.07 4.79 18.09
C VAL A 160 34.80 3.53 18.56
N GLU A 161 35.19 3.47 19.84
CA GLU A 161 35.80 2.28 20.43
C GLU A 161 34.83 1.08 20.41
N ALA A 162 33.58 1.29 20.84
CA ALA A 162 32.58 0.22 20.89
C ALA A 162 32.21 -0.35 19.52
N VAL A 163 32.17 0.49 18.48
CA VAL A 163 31.95 0.06 17.09
C VAL A 163 33.11 -0.80 16.60
N ARG A 164 34.36 -0.39 16.87
CA ARG A 164 35.53 -1.20 16.52
C ARG A 164 35.47 -2.56 17.21
N ASP A 165 35.30 -2.57 18.53
CA ASP A 165 35.28 -3.81 19.33
C ASP A 165 34.15 -4.75 18.87
N PHE A 166 32.93 -4.22 18.69
CA PHE A 166 31.79 -5.02 18.24
C PHE A 166 31.99 -5.59 16.84
N THR A 167 32.53 -4.78 15.90
CA THR A 167 32.77 -5.23 14.53
C THR A 167 33.85 -6.30 14.49
N THR A 168 34.97 -6.09 15.21
CA THR A 168 36.05 -7.08 15.33
C THR A 168 35.52 -8.38 15.92
N ASP A 169 34.94 -8.35 17.12
CA ASP A 169 34.43 -9.54 17.82
C ASP A 169 33.41 -10.32 16.98
N SER A 170 32.55 -9.60 16.25
CA SER A 170 31.54 -10.23 15.39
C SER A 170 32.18 -10.93 14.20
N LEU A 171 33.04 -10.22 13.44
CA LEU A 171 33.69 -10.78 12.26
C LEU A 171 34.66 -11.91 12.60
N GLU A 172 35.28 -11.91 13.79
CA GLU A 172 36.06 -13.04 14.25
C GLU A 172 35.21 -14.31 14.39
N ARG A 173 33.97 -14.20 14.87
CA ARG A 173 33.04 -15.34 14.94
C ARG A 173 32.64 -15.85 13.56
N PHE A 174 32.36 -14.96 12.61
CA PHE A 174 32.11 -15.35 11.22
C PHE A 174 33.33 -16.07 10.61
N ARG A 175 34.53 -15.54 10.82
CA ARG A 175 35.79 -16.13 10.34
C ARG A 175 36.06 -17.50 10.98
N GLU A 176 35.83 -17.64 12.28
CA GLU A 176 35.99 -18.91 13.01
C GLU A 176 34.98 -19.98 12.60
N ALA A 177 33.75 -19.57 12.28
CA ALA A 177 32.73 -20.43 11.70
C ALA A 177 32.99 -20.80 10.23
N GLY A 178 33.98 -20.17 9.59
CA GLY A 178 34.34 -20.44 8.20
C GLY A 178 33.36 -19.86 7.18
N VAL A 179 32.58 -18.84 7.57
CA VAL A 179 31.63 -18.16 6.68
C VAL A 179 32.37 -17.42 5.57
N ALA A 180 31.90 -17.55 4.33
CA ALA A 180 32.45 -16.88 3.15
C ALA A 180 32.05 -15.40 3.06
N VAL A 181 32.48 -14.60 4.04
CA VAL A 181 32.21 -13.15 4.05
C VAL A 181 33.07 -12.45 2.99
N THR A 182 32.41 -11.86 1.99
CA THR A 182 33.06 -11.14 0.87
C THR A 182 32.85 -9.62 0.97
N MET A 183 31.87 -9.18 1.74
CA MET A 183 31.55 -7.77 1.94
C MET A 183 30.99 -7.52 3.34
N VAL A 184 31.30 -6.35 3.90
CA VAL A 184 30.74 -5.88 5.17
C VAL A 184 30.19 -4.48 4.97
N GLN A 185 28.93 -4.29 5.32
CA GLN A 185 28.25 -3.01 5.31
C GLN A 185 28.35 -2.36 6.70
N VAL A 186 28.91 -1.15 6.74
CA VAL A 186 29.16 -0.37 7.96
C VAL A 186 28.02 0.64 8.13
N GLY A 187 26.91 0.19 8.69
CA GLY A 187 25.69 0.96 8.87
C GLY A 187 24.68 0.77 7.74
N ASN A 188 23.39 0.80 8.09
CA ASN A 188 22.28 0.68 7.15
C ASN A 188 21.59 2.03 6.91
N GLU A 189 21.39 2.40 5.64
CA GLU A 189 20.70 3.62 5.18
C GLU A 189 21.05 4.89 5.98
N THR A 190 22.35 5.12 6.17
CA THR A 190 22.93 6.10 7.10
C THR A 190 22.90 7.54 6.58
N ASN A 191 21.78 7.93 5.98
CA ASN A 191 21.57 9.23 5.35
C ASN A 191 21.81 10.40 6.33
N ASN A 192 21.40 10.23 7.59
CA ASN A 192 21.37 11.30 8.59
C ASN A 192 22.08 10.95 9.91
N GLY A 193 22.46 9.69 10.12
CA GLY A 193 23.09 9.24 11.35
C GLY A 193 23.52 7.77 11.30
N ILE A 194 24.23 7.35 12.34
CA ILE A 194 24.68 5.97 12.59
C ILE A 194 24.95 5.80 14.09
N ALA A 195 24.53 4.71 14.72
CA ALA A 195 24.77 4.43 16.15
C ALA A 195 24.37 5.58 17.12
N GLY A 196 23.31 6.32 16.80
CA GLY A 196 22.86 7.50 17.53
C GLY A 196 23.81 8.70 17.44
N VAL A 197 24.68 8.73 16.43
CA VAL A 197 25.59 9.84 16.11
C VAL A 197 25.08 10.52 14.84
N THR A 198 25.02 11.84 14.87
CA THR A 198 24.63 12.67 13.73
C THR A 198 25.73 13.69 13.42
N GLY A 199 25.71 14.23 12.21
CA GLY A 199 26.71 15.18 11.73
C GLY A 199 27.94 14.49 11.15
N TRP A 200 28.29 14.87 9.92
CA TRP A 200 29.29 14.20 9.10
C TRP A 200 30.67 14.03 9.74
N ALA A 201 31.10 14.98 10.59
CA ALA A 201 32.40 14.88 11.26
C ALA A 201 32.47 13.68 12.21
N ASP A 202 31.42 13.44 13.01
CA ASP A 202 31.40 12.34 13.97
C ASP A 202 30.93 11.04 13.32
N MET A 203 29.99 11.09 12.35
CA MET A 203 29.61 9.91 11.56
C MET A 203 30.81 9.31 10.82
N ALA A 204 31.67 10.14 10.21
CA ALA A 204 32.89 9.67 9.54
C ALA A 204 33.83 8.91 10.48
N ARG A 205 33.86 9.25 11.77
CA ARG A 205 34.67 8.55 12.77
C ARG A 205 34.10 7.17 13.09
N ILE A 206 32.76 7.05 13.08
CA ILE A 206 32.08 5.75 13.24
C ILE A 206 32.33 4.86 12.01
N PHE A 207 32.17 5.41 10.79
CA PHE A 207 32.47 4.67 9.56
C PHE A 207 33.92 4.20 9.51
N ALA A 208 34.88 5.06 9.85
CA ALA A 208 36.30 4.70 9.91
C ALA A 208 36.56 3.58 10.92
N ALA A 209 35.92 3.61 12.10
CA ALA A 209 36.09 2.56 13.11
C ALA A 209 35.60 1.19 12.63
N GLY A 210 34.44 1.14 11.98
CA GLY A 210 33.92 -0.09 11.39
C GLY A 210 34.79 -0.59 10.24
N SER A 211 35.18 0.30 9.33
CA SER A 211 36.06 -0.01 8.19
C SER A 211 37.42 -0.58 8.64
N GLU A 212 38.07 0.07 9.60
CA GLU A 212 39.36 -0.41 10.14
C GLU A 212 39.23 -1.81 10.78
N ALA A 213 38.13 -2.09 11.48
CA ALA A 213 37.87 -3.40 12.05
C ALA A 213 37.67 -4.47 10.96
N VAL A 214 36.95 -4.15 9.88
CA VAL A 214 36.80 -5.05 8.72
C VAL A 214 38.16 -5.36 8.13
N GLN A 215 38.97 -4.35 7.84
CA GLN A 215 40.30 -4.52 7.25
C GLN A 215 41.26 -5.34 8.13
N GLU A 216 41.13 -5.23 9.45
CA GLU A 216 41.94 -6.00 10.41
C GLU A 216 41.57 -7.49 10.41
N VAL A 217 40.27 -7.81 10.39
CA VAL A 217 39.79 -9.20 10.54
C VAL A 217 39.69 -9.94 9.20
N LEU A 218 39.21 -9.24 8.17
CA LEU A 218 38.90 -9.75 6.83
C LEU A 218 39.44 -8.79 5.75
N PRO A 219 40.77 -8.72 5.54
CA PRO A 219 41.39 -7.75 4.64
C PRO A 219 41.02 -7.89 3.15
N GLU A 220 40.43 -9.02 2.75
CA GLU A 220 39.95 -9.27 1.38
C GLU A 220 38.46 -8.94 1.21
N ALA A 221 37.73 -8.68 2.30
CA ALA A 221 36.32 -8.31 2.23
C ALA A 221 36.19 -6.82 1.89
N ARG A 222 35.25 -6.49 1.00
CA ARG A 222 34.94 -5.10 0.65
C ARG A 222 34.21 -4.40 1.80
N VAL A 223 34.53 -3.14 2.05
CA VAL A 223 33.80 -2.27 2.97
C VAL A 223 32.75 -1.47 2.18
N ALA A 224 31.48 -1.66 2.51
CA ALA A 224 30.36 -0.93 1.92
C ALA A 224 29.77 0.10 2.90
N LEU A 225 29.39 1.27 2.38
CA LEU A 225 28.58 2.25 3.09
C LEU A 225 27.24 2.41 2.38
N HIS A 226 26.14 2.30 3.14
CA HIS A 226 24.79 2.22 2.59
C HIS A 226 23.96 3.49 2.85
N PHE A 227 23.34 3.98 1.77
CA PHE A 227 22.47 5.14 1.74
C PHE A 227 21.18 4.85 0.96
N THR A 228 20.22 5.77 0.98
CA THR A 228 18.95 5.64 0.24
C THR A 228 18.48 7.00 -0.29
N ASP A 229 17.32 7.05 -0.93
CA ASP A 229 16.75 8.21 -1.63
C ASP A 229 17.58 8.76 -2.82
N PRO A 230 17.97 7.92 -3.81
CA PRO A 230 18.73 8.37 -4.97
C PRO A 230 17.99 9.39 -5.85
N GLN A 231 16.66 9.48 -5.76
CA GLN A 231 15.83 10.49 -6.45
C GLN A 231 16.02 11.91 -5.93
N THR A 232 16.59 12.09 -4.73
CA THR A 232 16.78 13.43 -4.16
C THR A 232 17.93 14.15 -4.90
N PRO A 233 17.66 15.27 -5.60
CA PRO A 233 18.69 15.95 -6.39
C PRO A 233 19.92 16.32 -5.57
N GLY A 234 21.10 15.87 -6.00
CA GLY A 234 22.39 16.21 -5.39
C GLY A 234 22.69 15.55 -4.04
N ARG A 235 21.82 14.66 -3.53
CA ARG A 235 22.05 13.98 -2.23
C ARG A 235 23.33 13.14 -2.26
N TYR A 236 23.48 12.25 -3.24
CA TYR A 236 24.62 11.33 -3.30
C TYR A 236 25.93 12.04 -3.55
N ALA A 237 25.96 13.03 -4.45
CA ALA A 237 27.13 13.88 -4.64
C ALA A 237 27.55 14.58 -3.33
N SER A 238 26.59 15.05 -2.54
CA SER A 238 26.87 15.68 -1.24
C SER A 238 27.41 14.68 -0.22
N ILE A 239 26.78 13.52 -0.08
CA ILE A 239 27.23 12.44 0.83
C ILE A 239 28.65 12.00 0.47
N ALA A 240 28.89 11.64 -0.79
CA ALA A 240 30.19 11.15 -1.24
C ALA A 240 31.29 12.21 -1.08
N LYS A 241 30.96 13.49 -1.27
CA LYS A 241 31.85 14.60 -0.94
C LYS A 241 32.20 14.65 0.55
N GLU A 242 31.22 14.53 1.44
CA GLU A 242 31.45 14.58 2.89
C GLU A 242 32.35 13.41 3.37
N LEU A 243 32.17 12.22 2.79
CA LEU A 243 33.01 11.04 3.03
C LEU A 243 34.45 11.28 2.53
N ALA A 244 34.61 11.78 1.30
CA ALA A 244 35.91 12.04 0.69
C ALA A 244 36.68 13.14 1.41
N ASP A 245 36.03 14.26 1.76
CA ASP A 245 36.64 15.39 2.47
C ASP A 245 37.16 14.99 3.86
N ARG A 246 36.60 13.92 4.45
CA ARG A 246 37.00 13.36 5.75
C ARG A 246 37.92 12.15 5.66
N GLY A 247 38.21 11.67 4.45
CA GLY A 247 39.08 10.52 4.23
C GLY A 247 38.51 9.23 4.81
N VAL A 248 37.18 9.03 4.76
CA VAL A 248 36.58 7.75 5.15
C VAL A 248 37.01 6.69 4.14
N ASP A 249 37.59 5.60 4.64
CA ASP A 249 38.07 4.49 3.82
C ASP A 249 36.96 3.45 3.63
N TYR A 250 36.60 3.19 2.38
CA TYR A 250 35.55 2.24 1.98
C TYR A 250 35.68 1.93 0.49
N ASP A 251 35.17 0.79 0.06
CA ASP A 251 35.28 0.31 -1.33
C ASP A 251 34.01 0.59 -2.12
N VAL A 252 32.85 0.36 -1.50
CA VAL A 252 31.54 0.34 -2.17
C VAL A 252 30.59 1.41 -1.62
N PHE A 253 30.03 2.23 -2.52
CA PHE A 253 28.89 3.08 -2.22
C PHE A 253 27.60 2.31 -2.56
N ALA A 254 26.89 1.84 -1.54
CA ALA A 254 25.65 1.09 -1.70
C ALA A 254 24.41 1.99 -1.61
N THR A 255 23.36 1.64 -2.34
CA THR A 255 22.06 2.34 -2.33
C THR A 255 20.88 1.40 -2.18
N SER A 256 19.84 1.79 -1.42
CA SER A 256 18.50 1.21 -1.58
C SER A 256 17.80 1.81 -2.79
N TYR A 257 17.14 0.97 -3.58
CA TYR A 257 16.34 1.38 -4.72
C TYR A 257 15.01 0.60 -4.76
N TYR A 258 13.96 1.23 -4.25
CA TYR A 258 12.59 0.75 -4.36
C TYR A 258 11.87 1.59 -5.42
N PRO A 259 11.45 1.00 -6.56
CA PRO A 259 10.87 1.80 -7.65
C PRO A 259 9.58 2.54 -7.25
N PHE A 260 8.93 2.14 -6.15
CA PHE A 260 7.78 2.83 -5.56
C PHE A 260 8.06 4.30 -5.19
N TRP A 261 9.30 4.62 -4.76
CA TRP A 261 9.63 5.92 -4.18
C TRP A 261 10.92 6.54 -4.75
N HIS A 262 11.84 5.71 -5.26
CA HIS A 262 13.24 6.11 -5.51
C HIS A 262 13.52 6.59 -6.94
N GLY A 263 12.47 6.99 -7.67
CA GLY A 263 12.59 7.56 -9.00
C GLY A 263 12.85 6.51 -10.07
N THR A 264 13.53 6.89 -11.16
CA THR A 264 13.70 6.02 -12.34
C THR A 264 15.05 5.29 -12.39
N PRO A 265 15.15 4.15 -13.09
CA PRO A 265 16.42 3.44 -13.26
C PRO A 265 17.49 4.27 -13.99
N GLU A 266 17.09 5.21 -14.86
CA GLU A 266 18.01 6.14 -15.51
C GLU A 266 18.64 7.10 -14.51
N ASN A 267 17.85 7.64 -13.57
CA ASN A 267 18.38 8.46 -12.49
C ASN A 267 19.34 7.65 -11.61
N LEU A 268 18.96 6.42 -11.24
CA LEU A 268 19.81 5.51 -10.46
C LEU A 268 21.17 5.31 -11.14
N THR A 269 21.17 4.96 -12.43
CA THR A 269 22.40 4.80 -13.23
C THR A 269 23.24 6.07 -13.21
N ALA A 270 22.61 7.24 -13.39
CA ALA A 270 23.29 8.52 -13.46
C ALA A 270 23.97 8.89 -12.13
N VAL A 271 23.25 8.78 -11.01
CA VAL A 271 23.81 9.16 -9.69
C VAL A 271 24.90 8.18 -9.24
N LEU A 272 24.74 6.88 -9.49
CA LEU A 272 25.77 5.89 -9.18
C LEU A 272 27.00 6.05 -10.09
N GLY A 273 26.79 6.36 -11.37
CA GLY A 273 27.87 6.69 -12.30
C GLY A 273 28.66 7.94 -11.90
N GLU A 274 28.00 8.95 -11.33
CA GLU A 274 28.67 10.13 -10.77
C GLU A 274 29.58 9.74 -9.59
N ILE A 275 29.11 8.88 -8.69
CA ILE A 275 29.92 8.39 -7.56
C ILE A 275 31.14 7.62 -8.06
N ALA A 276 30.93 6.65 -8.95
CA ALA A 276 31.99 5.83 -9.51
C ALA A 276 33.05 6.66 -10.23
N SER A 277 32.64 7.58 -11.12
CA SER A 277 33.56 8.39 -11.92
C SER A 277 34.28 9.48 -11.13
N THR A 278 33.65 10.04 -10.09
CA THR A 278 34.23 11.15 -9.31
C THR A 278 35.14 10.64 -8.19
N TYR A 279 34.75 9.56 -7.51
CA TYR A 279 35.41 9.07 -6.30
C TYR A 279 36.10 7.71 -6.47
N GLY A 280 35.95 7.06 -7.62
CA GLY A 280 36.59 5.77 -7.92
C GLY A 280 36.07 4.63 -7.03
N LYS A 281 34.79 4.69 -6.64
CA LYS A 281 34.14 3.66 -5.81
C LYS A 281 33.38 2.67 -6.67
N GLU A 282 33.34 1.42 -6.21
CA GLU A 282 32.34 0.47 -6.68
C GLU A 282 30.96 0.91 -6.17
N VAL A 283 29.90 0.50 -6.87
CA VAL A 283 28.52 0.84 -6.57
C VAL A 283 27.63 -0.39 -6.71
N LEU A 284 26.64 -0.50 -5.84
CA LEU A 284 25.62 -1.56 -5.90
C LEU A 284 24.29 -1.08 -5.34
N VAL A 285 23.23 -1.84 -5.66
CA VAL A 285 21.94 -1.71 -4.97
C VAL A 285 21.89 -2.73 -3.83
N ALA A 286 21.86 -2.29 -2.58
CA ALA A 286 21.84 -3.16 -1.40
C ALA A 286 20.43 -3.63 -1.04
N GLU A 287 19.41 -2.90 -1.47
CA GLU A 287 18.02 -3.28 -1.27
C GLU A 287 17.16 -2.89 -2.47
N THR A 288 16.35 -3.83 -2.95
CA THR A 288 15.29 -3.59 -3.92
C THR A 288 14.21 -4.65 -3.78
N SER A 289 12.98 -4.34 -4.16
CA SER A 289 11.89 -5.31 -4.24
C SER A 289 10.79 -4.79 -5.17
N TRP A 290 9.87 -5.68 -5.55
CA TRP A 290 8.64 -5.30 -6.26
C TRP A 290 7.48 -6.20 -5.88
N ALA A 291 6.27 -5.63 -5.82
CA ALA A 291 5.05 -6.35 -5.48
C ALA A 291 4.59 -7.25 -6.64
N ARG A 292 4.37 -8.54 -6.35
CA ARG A 292 3.78 -9.50 -7.30
C ARG A 292 2.25 -9.58 -7.19
N THR A 293 1.70 -9.15 -6.07
CA THR A 293 0.26 -9.08 -5.75
C THR A 293 0.03 -7.91 -4.79
N LEU A 294 -1.20 -7.41 -4.70
CA LEU A 294 -1.62 -6.49 -3.63
C LEU A 294 -2.42 -7.20 -2.53
N GLU A 295 -2.64 -8.51 -2.67
CA GLU A 295 -3.29 -9.32 -1.63
C GLU A 295 -2.41 -9.42 -0.38
N ASP A 296 -3.04 -9.27 0.79
CA ASP A 296 -2.45 -9.57 2.10
C ASP A 296 -2.46 -11.09 2.35
N GLY A 297 -1.27 -11.65 2.60
CA GLY A 297 -1.07 -13.07 2.82
C GLY A 297 -1.16 -13.54 4.28
N ASP A 298 -1.09 -12.67 5.28
CA ASP A 298 -0.94 -13.07 6.69
C ASP A 298 -1.87 -12.36 7.69
N GLY A 299 -2.66 -11.39 7.24
CA GLY A 299 -3.60 -10.63 8.03
C GLY A 299 -3.02 -9.34 8.61
N ALA A 300 -1.76 -9.02 8.30
CA ALA A 300 -1.11 -7.75 8.60
C ALA A 300 -0.96 -6.91 7.32
N VAL A 301 -1.09 -5.59 7.47
CA VAL A 301 -1.07 -4.69 6.32
C VAL A 301 0.32 -4.66 5.69
N ASN A 302 0.40 -5.04 4.41
CA ASN A 302 1.60 -4.89 3.58
C ASN A 302 1.98 -3.41 3.40
N VAL A 303 3.29 -3.13 3.30
CA VAL A 303 3.78 -1.76 3.04
C VAL A 303 3.34 -1.25 1.67
N ILE A 304 3.19 -2.15 0.70
CA ILE A 304 2.64 -1.86 -0.62
C ILE A 304 1.28 -2.54 -0.72
N ALA A 305 0.22 -1.82 -0.34
CA ALA A 305 -1.16 -2.34 -0.30
C ALA A 305 -2.11 -1.70 -1.32
N GLY A 306 -1.68 -0.66 -2.04
CA GLY A 306 -2.52 0.14 -2.92
C GLY A 306 -1.95 0.32 -4.34
N PRO A 307 -2.82 0.49 -5.36
CA PRO A 307 -2.41 0.64 -6.76
C PRO A 307 -1.62 1.93 -7.04
N GLU A 308 -1.74 2.95 -6.19
CA GLU A 308 -1.09 4.25 -6.33
C GLU A 308 0.44 4.21 -6.19
N LEU A 309 0.98 3.16 -5.57
CA LEU A 309 2.43 2.98 -5.37
C LEU A 309 3.08 2.10 -6.45
N VAL A 310 2.30 1.45 -7.33
CA VAL A 310 2.76 0.37 -8.22
C VAL A 310 2.57 0.70 -9.70
N ASP A 311 2.82 1.95 -10.08
CA ASP A 311 2.69 2.44 -11.44
C ASP A 311 3.91 2.15 -12.34
N ALA A 312 5.07 1.85 -11.76
CA ALA A 312 6.30 1.62 -12.53
C ALA A 312 6.27 0.30 -13.32
N TYR A 313 5.77 -0.79 -12.72
CA TYR A 313 5.68 -2.10 -13.35
C TYR A 313 4.35 -2.79 -13.00
N PRO A 314 3.87 -3.75 -13.82
CA PRO A 314 2.66 -4.49 -13.50
C PRO A 314 2.78 -5.24 -12.16
N VAL A 315 1.70 -5.29 -11.36
CA VAL A 315 1.64 -6.16 -10.17
C VAL A 315 1.40 -7.60 -10.63
N SER A 316 2.49 -8.35 -10.81
CA SER A 316 2.47 -9.75 -11.22
C SER A 316 3.85 -10.38 -11.06
N VAL A 317 3.97 -11.70 -11.21
CA VAL A 317 5.26 -12.40 -11.30
C VAL A 317 6.11 -11.86 -12.47
N GLN A 318 5.48 -11.55 -13.61
CA GLN A 318 6.13 -10.98 -14.78
C GLN A 318 6.65 -9.56 -14.49
N GLY A 319 5.83 -8.70 -13.90
CA GLY A 319 6.23 -7.32 -13.59
C GLY A 319 7.27 -7.24 -12.47
N GLN A 320 7.21 -8.14 -11.48
CA GLN A 320 8.27 -8.31 -10.48
C GLN A 320 9.61 -8.68 -11.14
N ALA A 321 9.62 -9.61 -12.10
CA ALA A 321 10.83 -9.94 -12.86
C ALA A 321 11.33 -8.77 -13.73
N MET A 322 10.44 -7.99 -14.33
CA MET A 322 10.81 -6.77 -15.09
C MET A 322 11.50 -5.75 -14.19
N ALA A 323 10.92 -5.47 -13.01
CA ALA A 323 11.48 -4.53 -12.05
C ALA A 323 12.90 -4.93 -11.62
N VAL A 324 13.09 -6.18 -11.18
CA VAL A 324 14.41 -6.67 -10.74
C VAL A 324 15.42 -6.64 -11.89
N ARG A 325 15.02 -7.08 -13.09
CA ARG A 325 15.89 -7.05 -14.27
C ARG A 325 16.33 -5.64 -14.63
N ASP A 326 15.43 -4.66 -14.55
CA ASP A 326 15.76 -3.27 -14.91
C ASP A 326 16.67 -2.60 -13.87
N VAL A 327 16.58 -2.99 -12.59
CA VAL A 327 17.57 -2.59 -11.58
C VAL A 327 18.94 -3.22 -11.85
N ILE A 328 18.99 -4.51 -12.20
CA ILE A 328 20.24 -5.17 -12.63
C ILE A 328 20.83 -4.44 -13.84
N ALA A 329 20.01 -4.11 -14.83
CA ALA A 329 20.44 -3.39 -16.03
C ALA A 329 20.96 -1.98 -15.71
N ALA A 330 20.31 -1.25 -14.80
CA ALA A 330 20.72 0.08 -14.38
C ALA A 330 22.09 0.07 -13.68
N VAL A 331 22.31 -0.87 -12.75
CA VAL A 331 23.62 -1.00 -12.09
C VAL A 331 24.69 -1.45 -13.10
N ALA A 332 24.40 -2.44 -13.93
CA ALA A 332 25.35 -2.90 -14.96
C ALA A 332 25.71 -1.79 -15.98
N ALA A 333 24.79 -0.85 -16.25
CA ALA A 333 25.02 0.28 -17.14
C ALA A 333 26.03 1.31 -16.59
N VAL A 334 26.38 1.26 -15.29
CA VAL A 334 27.48 2.04 -14.71
C VAL A 334 28.85 1.56 -15.23
N GLY A 335 28.94 0.32 -15.73
CA GLY A 335 30.18 -0.33 -16.18
C GLY A 335 30.83 -1.15 -15.06
N ASP A 336 32.15 -1.36 -15.13
CA ASP A 336 32.90 -2.23 -14.20
C ASP A 336 32.74 -1.84 -12.70
N ALA A 337 32.38 -0.59 -12.41
CA ALA A 337 32.12 -0.14 -11.04
C ALA A 337 30.75 -0.58 -10.51
N GLY A 338 29.77 -0.89 -11.37
CA GLY A 338 28.46 -1.40 -10.98
C GLY A 338 28.49 -2.89 -10.72
N ILE A 339 28.65 -3.29 -9.47
CA ILE A 339 29.05 -4.67 -9.12
C ILE A 339 27.88 -5.59 -8.76
N GLY A 340 26.67 -5.07 -8.49
CA GLY A 340 25.61 -5.95 -7.99
C GLY A 340 24.28 -5.34 -7.59
N VAL A 341 23.34 -6.24 -7.33
CA VAL A 341 22.02 -5.96 -6.76
C VAL A 341 21.69 -7.00 -5.69
N TYR A 342 21.08 -6.56 -4.59
CA TYR A 342 20.50 -7.41 -3.56
C TYR A 342 18.99 -7.22 -3.49
N TYR A 343 18.22 -8.30 -3.66
CA TYR A 343 16.78 -8.29 -3.43
C TYR A 343 16.49 -8.39 -1.93
N TRP A 344 15.70 -7.46 -1.39
CA TRP A 344 15.40 -7.41 0.03
C TRP A 344 14.22 -8.34 0.37
N GLU A 345 14.46 -9.28 1.30
CA GLU A 345 13.46 -10.21 1.85
C GLU A 345 12.59 -10.90 0.79
N PRO A 346 13.17 -11.66 -0.17
CA PRO A 346 12.39 -12.39 -1.17
C PRO A 346 11.59 -13.55 -0.56
N ALA A 347 11.77 -13.85 0.73
CA ALA A 347 11.27 -15.05 1.39
C ALA A 347 10.58 -14.74 2.72
N TRP A 348 10.18 -13.49 2.97
CA TRP A 348 9.43 -13.13 4.18
C TRP A 348 7.95 -13.50 4.08
N LEU A 349 7.71 -14.80 4.18
CA LEU A 349 6.42 -15.43 3.93
C LEU A 349 5.45 -15.32 5.10
N PRO A 350 4.13 -15.41 4.83
CA PRO A 350 3.11 -15.56 5.86
C PRO A 350 3.38 -16.80 6.73
N VAL A 351 3.20 -16.68 8.04
CA VAL A 351 3.26 -17.83 8.97
C VAL A 351 1.95 -18.63 8.99
N GLY A 352 0.89 -18.07 8.42
CA GLY A 352 -0.45 -18.65 8.29
C GLY A 352 -1.36 -17.71 7.48
N PRO A 353 -2.54 -18.16 7.07
CA PRO A 353 -3.44 -17.37 6.22
C PRO A 353 -4.09 -16.20 7.01
N PRO A 354 -4.59 -15.16 6.32
CA PRO A 354 -5.12 -13.94 6.96
C PRO A 354 -6.34 -14.21 7.86
N GLU A 355 -7.14 -15.24 7.57
CA GLU A 355 -8.29 -15.59 8.42
C GLU A 355 -7.88 -16.14 9.80
N GLN A 356 -6.59 -16.42 10.01
CA GLN A 356 -6.01 -16.92 11.26
C GLN A 356 -5.09 -15.90 11.94
N VAL A 357 -5.27 -14.60 11.68
CA VAL A 357 -4.42 -13.51 12.21
C VAL A 357 -4.11 -13.62 13.72
N GLU A 358 -5.07 -14.02 14.56
CA GLU A 358 -4.84 -14.20 16.01
C GLU A 358 -3.83 -15.31 16.32
N GLN A 359 -3.84 -16.41 15.55
CA GLN A 359 -2.86 -17.49 15.67
C GLN A 359 -1.51 -17.06 15.09
N ASN A 360 -1.51 -16.28 14.01
CA ASN A 360 -0.29 -15.74 13.41
C ASN A 360 0.41 -14.80 14.40
N ARG A 361 -0.36 -13.93 15.09
CA ARG A 361 0.14 -13.02 16.14
C ARG A 361 0.88 -13.73 17.27
N LEU A 362 0.43 -14.93 17.66
CA LEU A 362 1.13 -15.74 18.65
C LEU A 362 2.50 -16.23 18.15
N LEU A 363 2.61 -16.57 16.86
CA LEU A 363 3.87 -17.01 16.26
C LEU A 363 4.82 -15.83 16.08
N TRP A 364 4.32 -14.69 15.59
CA TRP A 364 5.10 -13.48 15.43
C TRP A 364 5.70 -12.99 16.75
N GLU A 365 4.91 -12.94 17.83
CA GLU A 365 5.39 -12.55 19.16
C GLU A 365 6.38 -13.56 19.75
N ARG A 366 6.17 -14.85 19.51
CA ARG A 366 7.01 -15.91 20.09
C ARG A 366 8.36 -16.03 19.40
N ASP A 367 8.35 -16.04 18.07
CA ASP A 367 9.53 -16.37 17.26
C ASP A 367 10.17 -15.13 16.63
N GLY A 368 9.52 -13.97 16.70
CA GLY A 368 9.97 -12.75 16.05
C GLY A 368 9.89 -12.84 14.52
N SER A 369 8.90 -13.57 14.00
CA SER A 369 8.70 -13.82 12.56
C SER A 369 7.87 -12.75 11.83
N GLY A 370 7.18 -11.88 12.57
CA GLY A 370 6.67 -10.61 12.05
C GLY A 370 7.71 -9.50 12.21
N TRP A 371 7.46 -8.30 11.68
CA TRP A 371 8.47 -7.24 11.57
C TRP A 371 8.78 -6.50 12.88
N ILE A 372 7.91 -6.62 13.87
CA ILE A 372 8.08 -6.05 15.22
C ILE A 372 7.30 -6.88 16.24
N THR A 373 7.78 -6.97 17.48
CA THR A 373 7.03 -7.59 18.60
C THR A 373 6.80 -6.59 19.71
N SER A 374 5.88 -6.93 20.63
CA SER A 374 5.65 -6.16 21.86
C SER A 374 6.91 -5.97 22.73
N ALA A 375 7.94 -6.82 22.57
CA ALA A 375 9.20 -6.70 23.30
C ALA A 375 10.01 -5.47 22.87
N ALA A 376 9.78 -4.92 21.68
CA ALA A 376 10.48 -3.74 21.18
C ALA A 376 10.03 -2.43 21.86
N ALA A 377 8.96 -2.43 22.69
CA ALA A 377 8.31 -1.22 23.18
C ALA A 377 9.23 -0.22 23.90
N ASP A 378 10.24 -0.70 24.64
CA ASP A 378 11.20 0.19 25.32
C ASP A 378 12.21 0.83 24.34
N TYR A 379 12.45 0.18 23.21
CA TYR A 379 13.39 0.63 22.20
C TYR A 379 12.73 1.43 21.08
N ASP A 380 11.55 1.02 20.63
CA ASP A 380 10.74 1.65 19.58
C ASP A 380 9.25 1.68 19.96
N PRO A 381 8.84 2.52 20.92
CA PRO A 381 7.45 2.58 21.37
C PRO A 381 6.51 3.08 20.27
N PHE A 382 7.01 3.92 19.35
CA PHE A 382 6.17 4.50 18.31
C PHE A 382 5.67 3.42 17.35
N ASP A 383 6.55 2.58 16.83
CA ASP A 383 6.13 1.54 15.89
C ASP A 383 5.28 0.48 16.59
N VAL A 384 5.62 0.08 17.82
CA VAL A 384 4.80 -0.88 18.60
C VAL A 384 3.37 -0.38 18.83
N GLU A 385 3.17 0.92 19.01
CA GLU A 385 1.85 1.52 19.25
C GLU A 385 1.04 1.75 17.97
N ASN A 386 1.69 1.94 16.83
CA ASN A 386 1.05 2.47 15.62
C ASN A 386 0.98 1.47 14.46
N THR A 387 1.47 0.25 14.64
CA THR A 387 1.59 -0.71 13.53
C THR A 387 1.17 -2.11 13.93
N ASP A 388 0.70 -2.88 12.94
CA ASP A 388 0.39 -4.28 13.11
C ASP A 388 1.65 -5.14 13.07
N ASN A 389 1.65 -6.20 13.87
CA ASN A 389 2.67 -7.25 13.80
C ASN A 389 2.34 -8.16 12.61
N GLY A 390 3.35 -8.72 11.94
CA GLY A 390 3.23 -9.56 10.74
C GLY A 390 4.34 -9.29 9.72
N SER A 391 4.28 -9.90 8.54
CA SER A 391 5.13 -9.49 7.42
C SER A 391 4.54 -8.24 6.78
N GLY A 392 5.37 -7.22 6.54
CA GLY A 392 4.97 -6.08 5.71
C GLY A 392 5.30 -6.27 4.22
N TRP A 393 5.84 -7.44 3.85
CA TRP A 393 6.51 -7.68 2.57
C TRP A 393 6.19 -9.04 1.92
N ASP A 394 5.24 -9.81 2.43
CA ASP A 394 4.89 -11.12 1.88
C ASP A 394 4.42 -11.04 0.41
N ASN A 395 3.77 -9.94 0.04
CA ASN A 395 3.31 -9.70 -1.31
C ASN A 395 4.44 -9.31 -2.29
N GLN A 396 5.66 -9.12 -1.79
CA GLN A 396 6.88 -8.86 -2.56
C GLN A 396 7.83 -10.06 -2.55
N ALA A 397 7.47 -11.17 -1.92
CA ALA A 397 8.30 -12.37 -1.96
C ALA A 397 8.47 -12.92 -3.40
N LEU A 398 9.62 -13.53 -3.67
CA LEU A 398 9.91 -14.36 -4.86
C LEU A 398 9.44 -15.82 -4.66
N PHE A 399 8.67 -16.05 -3.59
CA PHE A 399 8.05 -17.31 -3.23
C PHE A 399 6.53 -17.07 -3.06
N ALA A 400 5.75 -18.10 -3.36
CA ALA A 400 4.33 -18.13 -3.04
C ALA A 400 4.11 -18.29 -1.52
N ALA A 401 2.90 -17.99 -1.05
CA ALA A 401 2.53 -18.12 0.37
C ALA A 401 2.73 -19.54 0.94
N ASP A 402 2.69 -20.58 0.09
CA ASP A 402 2.93 -21.97 0.47
C ASP A 402 4.42 -22.38 0.50
N GLY A 403 5.32 -21.42 0.25
CA GLY A 403 6.76 -21.60 0.23
C GLY A 403 7.34 -22.04 -1.12
N ARG A 404 6.53 -22.16 -2.18
CA ARG A 404 7.02 -22.54 -3.51
C ARG A 404 7.73 -21.38 -4.21
N ALA A 405 8.95 -21.61 -4.69
CA ALA A 405 9.67 -20.64 -5.51
C ALA A 405 8.83 -20.23 -6.74
N LEU A 406 8.69 -18.93 -6.94
CA LEU A 406 8.05 -18.36 -8.13
C LEU A 406 9.07 -18.25 -9.25
N GLU A 407 8.57 -18.19 -10.48
CA GLU A 407 9.46 -18.10 -11.63
C GLU A 407 10.23 -16.77 -11.69
N SER A 408 9.72 -15.71 -11.05
CA SER A 408 10.43 -14.45 -10.87
C SER A 408 11.75 -14.61 -10.10
N LEU A 409 11.91 -15.64 -9.27
CA LEU A 409 13.19 -15.94 -8.61
C LEU A 409 14.31 -16.23 -9.63
N ARG A 410 13.98 -16.80 -10.78
CA ARG A 410 14.95 -17.11 -11.85
C ARG A 410 15.41 -15.89 -12.63
N VAL A 411 14.92 -14.68 -12.31
CA VAL A 411 15.39 -13.44 -12.94
C VAL A 411 16.91 -13.27 -12.85
N PHE A 412 17.54 -13.76 -11.78
CA PHE A 412 19.00 -13.73 -11.60
C PHE A 412 19.76 -14.57 -12.65
N GLU A 413 19.18 -15.70 -13.06
CA GLU A 413 19.68 -16.52 -14.18
C GLU A 413 19.29 -15.89 -15.52
N TYR A 414 18.02 -15.50 -15.67
CA TYR A 414 17.47 -15.02 -16.94
C TYR A 414 18.01 -13.66 -17.36
N ALA A 415 18.47 -12.81 -16.43
CA ALA A 415 19.18 -11.58 -16.77
C ALA A 415 20.48 -11.88 -17.56
N ARG A 416 21.05 -13.08 -17.46
CA ARG A 416 22.23 -13.50 -18.24
C ARG A 416 21.84 -14.16 -19.56
N THR A 417 20.90 -15.09 -19.51
CA THR A 417 20.56 -15.96 -20.66
C THR A 417 19.48 -15.37 -21.56
N GLY A 418 18.61 -14.52 -21.01
CA GLY A 418 17.31 -14.21 -21.56
C GLY A 418 16.32 -15.36 -21.37
N ALA A 419 15.05 -15.03 -21.20
CA ALA A 419 13.96 -15.99 -21.15
C ALA A 419 12.80 -15.50 -22.02
N VAL A 420 12.12 -16.42 -22.68
CA VAL A 420 10.98 -16.13 -23.57
C VAL A 420 9.79 -16.97 -23.17
N SER A 421 8.63 -16.33 -23.16
CA SER A 421 7.32 -16.96 -23.04
C SER A 421 6.41 -16.46 -24.17
N PRO A 422 5.24 -17.08 -24.41
CA PRO A 422 4.28 -16.55 -25.37
C PRO A 422 3.97 -15.07 -25.08
N ARG A 423 3.98 -14.25 -26.14
CA ARG A 423 3.73 -12.81 -26.01
C ARG A 423 2.34 -12.56 -25.42
N ALA A 424 2.27 -11.78 -24.36
CA ALA A 424 1.04 -11.48 -23.63
C ALA A 424 1.04 -10.04 -23.12
N VAL A 425 -0.14 -9.45 -23.00
CA VAL A 425 -0.31 -8.10 -22.43
C VAL A 425 0.02 -8.19 -20.94
N ALA A 426 1.03 -7.43 -20.52
CA ALA A 426 1.43 -7.33 -19.12
C ALA A 426 0.67 -6.21 -18.39
N ARG A 427 0.37 -5.10 -19.08
CA ARG A 427 -0.47 -4.01 -18.57
C ARG A 427 -1.13 -3.24 -19.71
N VAL A 428 -2.35 -2.78 -19.45
CA VAL A 428 -3.03 -1.76 -20.26
C VAL A 428 -2.83 -0.43 -19.54
N GLU A 429 -2.28 0.58 -20.21
CA GLU A 429 -2.16 1.92 -19.61
C GLU A 429 -3.55 2.53 -19.42
N SER A 430 -3.82 3.07 -18.22
CA SER A 430 -5.06 3.76 -17.92
C SER A 430 -5.02 5.20 -18.43
N THR A 431 -6.18 5.83 -18.53
CA THR A 431 -6.31 7.24 -18.94
C THR A 431 -7.18 8.00 -17.95
N THR A 432 -6.80 9.25 -17.67
CA THR A 432 -7.56 10.15 -16.79
C THR A 432 -7.97 11.40 -17.55
N ILE A 433 -9.25 11.76 -17.45
CA ILE A 433 -9.81 12.96 -18.08
C ILE A 433 -10.47 13.81 -17.01
N THR A 434 -10.20 15.12 -17.01
CA THR A 434 -10.92 16.09 -16.18
C THR A 434 -11.66 17.08 -17.07
N VAL A 435 -12.97 17.21 -16.88
CA VAL A 435 -13.82 18.18 -17.60
C VAL A 435 -14.66 18.97 -16.61
N THR A 436 -15.19 20.11 -17.03
CA THR A 436 -16.27 20.79 -16.30
C THR A 436 -17.62 20.29 -16.81
N GLU A 437 -18.59 20.17 -15.92
CA GLU A 437 -19.99 19.85 -16.24
C GLU A 437 -20.49 20.60 -17.48
N GLY A 438 -21.13 19.86 -18.39
CA GLY A 438 -21.63 20.38 -19.66
C GLY A 438 -20.59 20.44 -20.79
N GLN A 439 -19.30 20.23 -20.52
CA GLN A 439 -18.30 20.01 -21.58
C GLN A 439 -18.38 18.58 -22.13
N PRO A 440 -18.08 18.38 -23.42
CA PRO A 440 -18.03 17.03 -24.00
C PRO A 440 -16.89 16.22 -23.38
N ILE A 441 -17.16 14.94 -23.14
CA ILE A 441 -16.15 13.96 -22.71
C ILE A 441 -15.73 13.15 -23.93
N GLU A 442 -14.45 13.23 -24.29
CA GLU A 442 -13.88 12.49 -25.41
C GLU A 442 -12.82 11.50 -24.90
N LEU A 443 -13.18 10.22 -24.84
CA LEU A 443 -12.22 9.16 -24.51
C LEU A 443 -11.33 8.85 -25.73
N PRO A 444 -10.05 8.46 -25.50
CA PRO A 444 -9.16 8.11 -26.60
C PRO A 444 -9.64 6.85 -27.32
N SER A 445 -9.42 6.79 -28.64
CA SER A 445 -9.77 5.60 -29.45
C SER A 445 -8.74 4.47 -29.36
N THR A 446 -7.57 4.75 -28.79
CA THR A 446 -6.47 3.80 -28.58
C THR A 446 -5.89 3.97 -27.18
N LEU A 447 -5.31 2.90 -26.63
CA LEU A 447 -4.51 2.91 -25.41
C LEU A 447 -3.17 2.24 -25.66
N GLU A 448 -2.15 2.64 -24.94
CA GLU A 448 -0.86 1.95 -24.96
C GLU A 448 -0.92 0.66 -24.14
N LEU A 449 -0.37 -0.42 -24.69
CA LEU A 449 -0.21 -1.71 -24.05
C LEU A 449 1.27 -1.94 -23.76
N LEU A 450 1.57 -2.34 -22.52
CA LEU A 450 2.85 -2.90 -22.15
C LEU A 450 2.79 -4.43 -22.30
N TRP A 451 3.69 -4.99 -23.10
CA TRP A 451 3.81 -6.41 -23.32
C TRP A 451 4.83 -7.03 -22.35
N ASN A 452 4.71 -8.34 -22.11
CA ASN A 452 5.63 -9.10 -21.25
C ASN A 452 7.09 -9.12 -21.72
N ASP A 453 7.34 -8.81 -23.00
CA ASP A 453 8.69 -8.63 -23.56
C ASP A 453 9.29 -7.23 -23.35
N GLY A 454 8.54 -6.33 -22.70
CA GLY A 454 8.91 -4.94 -22.43
C GLY A 454 8.56 -3.96 -23.56
N THR A 455 7.99 -4.42 -24.67
CA THR A 455 7.57 -3.55 -25.76
C THR A 455 6.26 -2.81 -25.45
N ARG A 456 6.08 -1.64 -26.06
CA ARG A 456 4.90 -0.79 -25.93
C ARG A 456 4.25 -0.60 -27.30
N GLU A 457 2.94 -0.80 -27.39
CA GLU A 457 2.17 -0.67 -28.64
C GLU A 457 0.80 -0.04 -28.39
N GLU A 458 0.32 0.80 -29.31
CA GLU A 458 -1.06 1.28 -29.24
C GLU A 458 -2.05 0.21 -29.74
N SER A 459 -3.13 0.02 -28.99
CA SER A 459 -4.25 -0.86 -29.36
C SER A 459 -5.56 -0.09 -29.37
N PRO A 460 -6.45 -0.33 -30.35
CA PRO A 460 -7.81 0.18 -30.33
C PRO A 460 -8.56 -0.24 -29.06
N VAL A 461 -9.32 0.68 -28.47
CA VAL A 461 -10.18 0.41 -27.31
C VAL A 461 -11.63 0.68 -27.65
N THR A 462 -12.52 -0.22 -27.20
CA THR A 462 -13.96 -0.03 -27.21
C THR A 462 -14.42 0.27 -25.79
N TRP A 463 -14.97 1.45 -25.57
CA TRP A 463 -15.47 1.89 -24.26
C TRP A 463 -16.93 1.48 -24.05
N SER A 464 -17.29 1.27 -22.78
CA SER A 464 -18.67 1.01 -22.35
C SER A 464 -19.59 2.19 -22.67
N SER A 465 -20.86 1.91 -22.94
CA SER A 465 -21.90 2.93 -23.10
C SER A 465 -22.26 3.63 -21.78
N ALA A 466 -21.75 3.13 -20.65
CA ALA A 466 -21.84 3.79 -19.35
C ALA A 466 -21.33 5.25 -19.37
N LEU A 467 -20.43 5.60 -20.30
CA LEU A 467 -20.01 6.99 -20.52
C LEU A 467 -21.21 7.94 -20.78
N GLU A 468 -22.22 7.47 -21.50
CA GLU A 468 -23.42 8.25 -21.85
C GLU A 468 -24.35 8.51 -20.65
N TRP A 469 -24.07 7.89 -19.50
CA TRP A 469 -24.86 8.00 -18.28
C TRP A 469 -24.26 8.97 -17.26
N ILE A 470 -23.11 9.57 -17.55
CA ILE A 470 -22.57 10.66 -16.75
C ILE A 470 -23.49 11.88 -16.92
N ASP A 471 -24.22 12.24 -15.86
CA ASP A 471 -25.23 13.30 -15.88
C ASP A 471 -24.89 14.50 -14.98
N GLY A 472 -23.72 14.51 -14.34
CA GLY A 472 -23.30 15.61 -13.48
C GLY A 472 -21.88 15.48 -12.91
N PRO A 473 -21.55 16.30 -11.90
CA PRO A 473 -20.28 16.24 -11.21
C PRO A 473 -20.06 14.91 -10.49
N GLY A 474 -18.81 14.48 -10.40
CA GLY A 474 -18.41 13.23 -9.77
C GLY A 474 -17.12 12.68 -10.35
N GLU A 475 -16.66 11.56 -9.80
CA GLU A 475 -15.53 10.79 -10.31
C GLU A 475 -16.00 9.42 -10.77
N TYR A 476 -15.81 9.14 -12.06
CA TYR A 476 -16.37 7.99 -12.74
C TYR A 476 -15.25 7.09 -13.26
N THR A 477 -15.46 5.78 -13.21
CA THR A 477 -14.62 4.79 -13.91
C THR A 477 -15.40 4.19 -15.05
N ILE A 478 -14.93 4.38 -16.29
CA ILE A 478 -15.54 3.81 -17.49
C ILE A 478 -14.73 2.59 -17.93
N PRO A 479 -15.33 1.38 -17.92
CA PRO A 479 -14.65 0.20 -18.41
C PRO A 479 -14.57 0.21 -19.94
N GLY A 480 -13.52 -0.42 -20.46
CA GLY A 480 -13.32 -0.65 -21.87
C GLY A 480 -12.66 -2.00 -22.15
N ARG A 481 -12.55 -2.34 -23.42
CA ARG A 481 -11.83 -3.53 -23.88
C ARG A 481 -10.94 -3.19 -25.06
N THR A 482 -9.69 -3.65 -25.00
CA THR A 482 -8.73 -3.50 -26.11
C THR A 482 -9.05 -4.51 -27.22
N ALA A 483 -8.47 -4.33 -28.41
CA ALA A 483 -8.67 -5.26 -29.53
C ALA A 483 -8.23 -6.70 -29.24
N GLU A 484 -7.29 -6.88 -28.30
CA GLU A 484 -6.78 -8.16 -27.80
C GLU A 484 -7.69 -8.80 -26.75
N GLY A 485 -8.72 -8.09 -26.29
CA GLY A 485 -9.66 -8.55 -25.27
C GLY A 485 -9.29 -8.18 -23.83
N SER A 486 -8.17 -7.45 -23.63
CA SER A 486 -7.74 -6.98 -22.31
C SER A 486 -8.71 -5.95 -21.74
N ALA A 487 -8.95 -6.03 -20.43
CA ALA A 487 -9.75 -5.02 -19.73
C ALA A 487 -8.99 -3.69 -19.68
N ALA A 488 -9.70 -2.60 -19.98
CA ALA A 488 -9.22 -1.23 -19.88
C ALA A 488 -10.14 -0.44 -18.96
N ALA A 489 -9.64 0.67 -18.42
CA ALA A 489 -10.43 1.60 -17.62
C ALA A 489 -9.98 3.04 -17.88
N ALA A 490 -10.94 3.96 -17.88
CA ALA A 490 -10.70 5.40 -17.89
C ALA A 490 -11.31 6.02 -16.63
N THR A 491 -10.55 6.88 -15.96
CA THR A 491 -11.06 7.71 -14.85
C THR A 491 -11.49 9.06 -15.42
N ILE A 492 -12.71 9.47 -15.14
CA ILE A 492 -13.27 10.75 -15.58
C ILE A 492 -13.68 11.54 -14.34
N THR A 493 -13.08 12.71 -14.15
CA THR A 493 -13.51 13.67 -13.13
C THR A 493 -14.32 14.76 -13.81
N VAL A 494 -15.60 14.87 -13.44
CA VAL A 494 -16.45 15.99 -13.87
C VAL A 494 -16.53 17.00 -12.73
N LEU A 495 -15.91 18.16 -12.93
CA LEU A 495 -15.95 19.27 -12.01
C LEU A 495 -17.28 20.02 -12.13
N PRO A 496 -17.86 20.52 -11.03
CA PRO A 496 -19.10 21.28 -11.07
C PRO A 496 -18.96 22.57 -11.90
N PHE A 497 -20.04 22.96 -12.59
CA PHE A 497 -20.08 24.23 -13.29
C PHE A 497 -20.17 25.40 -12.30
N ASN A 498 -19.24 26.34 -12.40
CA ASN A 498 -19.28 27.57 -11.60
C ASN A 498 -20.24 28.58 -12.25
N HIS A 499 -21.36 28.86 -11.59
CA HIS A 499 -22.35 29.82 -12.05
C HIS A 499 -21.92 31.29 -11.90
N LEU A 500 -20.83 31.58 -11.18
CA LEU A 500 -20.28 32.92 -11.09
C LEU A 500 -19.46 33.25 -12.34
N THR A 501 -19.61 34.49 -12.81
CA THR A 501 -18.69 35.04 -13.79
C THR A 501 -17.45 35.55 -13.09
N ASP A 502 -16.26 35.22 -13.62
CA ASP A 502 -14.98 35.73 -13.13
C ASP A 502 -14.72 35.42 -11.64
N GLY A 503 -15.03 34.19 -11.22
CA GLY A 503 -14.81 33.71 -9.85
C GLY A 503 -13.34 33.63 -9.41
N GLY A 504 -12.44 33.36 -10.36
CA GLY A 504 -10.97 33.42 -10.17
C GLY A 504 -10.35 34.76 -10.58
N PHE A 505 -11.16 35.79 -10.87
CA PHE A 505 -10.69 37.17 -11.12
C PHE A 505 -9.75 37.42 -12.31
N GLU A 506 -9.58 36.45 -13.19
CA GLU A 506 -8.76 36.54 -14.40
C GLU A 506 -9.20 37.66 -15.36
N GLN A 507 -10.47 38.08 -15.31
CA GLN A 507 -11.02 39.19 -16.08
C GLN A 507 -11.00 40.52 -15.31
N GLY A 508 -10.36 40.57 -14.15
CA GLY A 508 -10.13 41.79 -13.37
C GLY A 508 -11.26 42.17 -12.41
N GLY A 509 -12.18 41.26 -12.14
CA GLY A 509 -13.23 41.40 -11.13
C GLY A 509 -14.36 42.34 -11.52
N SER A 510 -14.53 42.67 -12.81
CA SER A 510 -15.55 43.62 -13.26
C SER A 510 -16.99 43.10 -13.13
N ALA A 511 -17.15 41.78 -13.02
CA ALA A 511 -18.44 41.12 -12.76
C ALA A 511 -18.92 41.29 -11.30
N TRP A 512 -18.06 41.79 -10.42
CA TRP A 512 -18.31 41.87 -8.99
C TRP A 512 -18.57 43.30 -8.53
N SER A 513 -19.61 43.46 -7.70
CA SER A 513 -19.89 44.70 -6.97
C SER A 513 -19.02 44.76 -5.71
N ARG A 514 -18.22 45.81 -5.58
CA ARG A 514 -17.27 45.97 -4.46
C ARG A 514 -17.55 47.22 -3.63
N THR A 515 -17.36 47.11 -2.32
CA THR A 515 -17.31 48.25 -1.40
C THR A 515 -16.04 48.18 -0.56
N GLY A 516 -15.54 49.35 -0.15
CA GLY A 516 -14.29 49.48 0.60
C GLY A 516 -13.06 49.56 -0.30
N ASP A 517 -12.18 50.53 -0.02
CA ASP A 517 -10.99 50.81 -0.83
C ASP A 517 -9.82 49.86 -0.54
N ALA A 518 -9.91 49.08 0.54
CA ALA A 518 -8.87 48.17 0.98
C ALA A 518 -8.79 46.86 0.17
N LEU A 519 -9.86 46.50 -0.57
CA LEU A 519 -9.92 45.31 -1.42
C LEU A 519 -9.63 45.70 -2.88
N THR A 520 -8.66 45.05 -3.49
CA THR A 520 -8.23 45.30 -4.88
C THR A 520 -8.08 44.00 -5.66
N VAL A 521 -8.44 44.02 -6.95
CA VAL A 521 -8.26 42.87 -7.86
C VAL A 521 -7.13 43.18 -8.81
N GLY A 522 -6.16 42.28 -8.92
CA GLY A 522 -4.92 42.52 -9.63
C GLY A 522 -4.17 41.23 -9.95
N SER A 523 -3.04 41.37 -10.63
CA SER A 523 -2.07 40.28 -10.76
C SER A 523 -1.12 40.30 -9.57
N TRP A 524 -0.95 39.15 -8.94
CA TRP A 524 -0.16 39.00 -7.73
C TRP A 524 0.82 37.82 -7.87
N ASN A 525 1.71 37.66 -6.90
CA ASN A 525 2.66 36.55 -6.85
C ASN A 525 2.13 35.35 -6.03
N ASP A 526 0.93 35.45 -5.50
CA ASP A 526 0.28 34.49 -4.61
C ASP A 526 -1.21 34.18 -4.93
N PRO A 527 -1.69 34.23 -6.20
CA PRO A 527 -3.00 33.67 -6.51
C PRO A 527 -2.99 32.15 -6.26
N ARG A 528 -4.15 31.57 -5.95
CA ARG A 528 -4.29 30.12 -5.76
C ARG A 528 -4.25 29.41 -7.10
N THR A 529 -4.99 29.94 -8.07
CA THR A 529 -4.98 29.50 -9.46
C THR A 529 -4.82 30.69 -10.39
N GLY A 530 -4.41 30.45 -11.63
CA GLY A 530 -4.27 31.52 -12.61
C GLY A 530 -3.20 32.57 -12.24
N ALA A 531 -3.44 33.81 -12.64
CA ALA A 531 -2.49 34.91 -12.52
C ALA A 531 -3.05 36.12 -11.74
N ARG A 532 -4.32 36.09 -11.35
CA ARG A 532 -5.02 37.20 -10.69
C ARG A 532 -5.79 36.73 -9.48
N SER A 533 -5.99 37.63 -8.52
CA SER A 533 -6.80 37.38 -7.33
C SER A 533 -7.25 38.69 -6.68
N ALA A 534 -8.16 38.60 -5.71
CA ALA A 534 -8.62 39.73 -4.91
C ALA A 534 -7.80 39.82 -3.62
N HIS A 535 -7.02 40.88 -3.46
CA HIS A 535 -6.14 41.09 -2.31
C HIS A 535 -6.65 42.25 -1.44
N PHE A 536 -6.61 42.11 -0.11
CA PHE A 536 -6.97 43.16 0.83
C PHE A 536 -5.87 43.48 1.84
N TRP A 537 -5.69 44.77 2.16
CA TRP A 537 -4.87 45.26 3.27
C TRP A 537 -5.10 46.76 3.52
N ALA A 538 -5.03 47.21 4.78
CA ALA A 538 -4.92 48.64 5.10
C ALA A 538 -4.20 48.91 6.43
N ALA A 539 -3.54 50.06 6.54
CA ALA A 539 -2.87 50.53 7.76
C ALA A 539 -3.83 51.05 8.86
N SER A 540 -5.13 51.06 8.60
CA SER A 540 -6.19 51.47 9.54
C SER A 540 -7.33 50.46 9.46
N PRO A 541 -8.14 50.29 10.52
CA PRO A 541 -9.29 49.38 10.48
C PRO A 541 -10.17 49.66 9.28
N PHE A 542 -10.59 48.59 8.60
CA PHE A 542 -11.29 48.67 7.32
C PHE A 542 -12.38 47.62 7.23
N SER A 543 -13.35 47.89 6.35
CA SER A 543 -14.37 46.92 5.98
C SER A 543 -14.44 46.88 4.46
N PHE A 544 -14.75 45.70 3.93
CA PHE A 544 -15.04 45.53 2.51
C PHE A 544 -16.19 44.56 2.33
N SER A 545 -16.82 44.64 1.16
CA SER A 545 -17.67 43.57 0.67
C SER A 545 -17.48 43.38 -0.83
N PHE A 546 -17.70 42.15 -1.26
CA PHE A 546 -17.57 41.74 -2.63
C PHE A 546 -18.73 40.81 -2.98
N GLU A 547 -19.51 41.16 -3.99
CA GLU A 547 -20.82 40.56 -4.22
C GLU A 547 -21.11 40.37 -5.70
N GLN A 548 -21.72 39.23 -6.04
CA GLN A 548 -22.25 38.96 -7.36
C GLN A 548 -23.61 38.27 -7.22
N THR A 549 -24.61 38.78 -7.95
CA THR A 549 -25.93 38.16 -8.07
C THR A 549 -26.01 37.43 -9.40
N VAL A 550 -26.33 36.15 -9.34
CA VAL A 550 -26.60 35.30 -10.50
C VAL A 550 -28.11 35.12 -10.62
N THR A 551 -28.63 35.24 -11.84
CA THR A 551 -30.05 35.09 -12.17
C THR A 551 -30.24 34.07 -13.27
N GLY A 552 -31.42 33.45 -13.37
CA GLY A 552 -31.69 32.40 -14.34
C GLY A 552 -31.12 31.03 -13.93
N LEU A 553 -30.88 30.83 -12.64
CA LEU A 553 -30.50 29.54 -12.08
C LEU A 553 -31.69 28.58 -12.17
N GLU A 554 -31.39 27.33 -12.50
CA GLU A 554 -32.40 26.28 -12.47
C GLU A 554 -32.81 25.94 -11.04
N PRO A 555 -34.06 25.51 -10.80
CA PRO A 555 -34.46 25.03 -9.48
C PRO A 555 -33.55 23.92 -8.95
N GLY A 556 -33.15 24.04 -7.68
CA GLY A 556 -32.20 23.12 -7.06
C GLY A 556 -31.55 23.70 -5.81
N ARG A 557 -30.58 22.97 -5.27
CA ARG A 557 -29.80 23.38 -4.10
C ARG A 557 -28.42 23.84 -4.55
N TYR A 558 -27.94 24.94 -4.00
CA TYR A 558 -26.67 25.55 -4.38
C TYR A 558 -25.82 25.87 -3.15
N THR A 559 -24.50 25.74 -3.29
CA THR A 559 -23.52 26.16 -2.28
C THR A 559 -22.58 27.20 -2.88
N ALA A 560 -22.01 28.03 -2.00
CA ALA A 560 -20.94 28.95 -2.36
C ALA A 560 -19.67 28.60 -1.60
N THR A 561 -18.54 28.68 -2.29
CA THR A 561 -17.21 28.49 -1.71
C THR A 561 -16.24 29.52 -2.28
N ALA A 562 -15.12 29.73 -1.59
CA ALA A 562 -13.96 30.44 -2.13
C ALA A 562 -12.71 29.97 -1.40
N ALA A 563 -11.53 30.30 -1.92
CA ALA A 563 -10.28 30.17 -1.21
C ALA A 563 -9.83 31.51 -0.64
N LEU A 564 -9.46 31.54 0.65
CA LEU A 564 -8.87 32.71 1.28
C LEU A 564 -7.63 32.30 2.08
N GLN A 565 -6.49 32.94 1.80
CA GLN A 565 -5.31 32.93 2.68
C GLN A 565 -5.13 34.31 3.33
N GLY A 566 -4.47 34.37 4.49
CA GLY A 566 -4.20 35.64 5.14
C GLY A 566 -3.99 35.54 6.65
N ALA A 567 -3.80 36.70 7.27
CA ALA A 567 -3.63 36.79 8.71
C ALA A 567 -4.27 38.07 9.29
N SER A 568 -4.73 37.95 10.53
CA SER A 568 -5.35 39.03 11.31
C SER A 568 -5.06 38.83 12.80
N SER A 569 -5.09 39.92 13.57
CA SER A 569 -4.97 39.88 15.04
C SER A 569 -6.28 39.50 15.75
N VAL A 570 -7.37 39.36 15.00
CA VAL A 570 -8.67 38.84 15.45
C VAL A 570 -9.08 37.65 14.58
N GLY A 571 -9.77 36.67 15.17
CA GLY A 571 -10.12 35.34 14.63
C GLY A 571 -10.34 35.21 13.12
N ASP A 572 -11.59 35.06 12.67
CA ASP A 572 -11.92 34.83 11.26
C ASP A 572 -11.63 36.05 10.38
N LEU A 573 -11.17 35.81 9.14
CA LEU A 573 -10.74 36.85 8.20
C LEU A 573 -11.87 37.48 7.40
N ALA A 574 -12.86 36.67 7.03
CA ALA A 574 -14.03 37.12 6.28
C ALA A 574 -15.15 36.09 6.46
N THR A 575 -16.30 36.40 5.88
CA THR A 575 -17.42 35.47 5.78
C THR A 575 -17.86 35.42 4.32
N ILE A 576 -18.02 34.21 3.78
CA ILE A 576 -18.78 33.98 2.54
C ILE A 576 -20.22 33.70 2.91
N ALA A 577 -21.15 34.35 2.21
CA ALA A 577 -22.58 34.20 2.41
C ALA A 577 -23.28 33.94 1.07
N LEU A 578 -24.30 33.09 1.12
CA LEU A 578 -25.18 32.76 0.01
C LEU A 578 -26.61 33.14 0.37
N SER A 579 -27.32 33.86 -0.50
CA SER A 579 -28.69 34.29 -0.22
C SER A 579 -29.59 34.37 -1.45
N ASP A 580 -30.85 33.97 -1.29
CA ASP A 580 -31.95 34.16 -2.25
C ASP A 580 -32.73 35.48 -2.00
N GLY A 581 -32.29 36.29 -1.02
CA GLY A 581 -32.97 37.52 -0.56
C GLY A 581 -33.95 37.33 0.61
N THR A 582 -34.29 36.08 0.96
CA THR A 582 -35.13 35.71 2.13
C THR A 582 -34.34 34.88 3.16
N THR A 583 -33.62 33.88 2.67
CA THR A 583 -32.74 32.96 3.39
C THR A 583 -31.29 33.38 3.15
N THR A 584 -30.45 33.28 4.18
CA THR A 584 -29.00 33.49 4.06
C THR A 584 -28.26 32.43 4.85
N THR A 585 -27.34 31.74 4.19
CA THR A 585 -26.37 30.84 4.82
C THR A 585 -24.98 31.46 4.73
N GLN A 586 -24.08 31.08 5.63
CA GLN A 586 -22.75 31.69 5.68
C GLN A 586 -21.71 30.75 6.28
N ALA A 587 -20.46 30.92 5.86
CA ALA A 587 -19.32 30.21 6.41
C ALA A 587 -18.11 31.14 6.56
N ALA A 588 -17.31 30.91 7.60
CA ALA A 588 -16.22 31.82 7.98
C ALA A 588 -14.87 31.32 7.47
N PHE A 589 -14.04 32.25 6.98
CA PHE A 589 -12.66 31.97 6.60
C PHE A 589 -11.75 32.07 7.81
N ARG A 590 -10.96 31.02 8.06
CA ARG A 590 -10.00 31.01 9.15
C ARG A 590 -8.71 31.74 8.76
N ALA A 591 -8.07 32.37 9.73
CA ALA A 591 -6.72 32.90 9.56
C ALA A 591 -5.70 31.77 9.56
N THR A 592 -5.09 31.52 8.42
CA THR A 592 -4.23 30.35 8.13
C THR A 592 -2.79 30.75 7.74
N GLY A 593 -2.54 32.03 7.54
CA GLY A 593 -1.23 32.54 7.12
C GLY A 593 -0.97 32.39 5.63
N PHE A 594 0.27 32.62 5.23
CA PHE A 594 0.70 32.53 3.83
C PHE A 594 0.74 31.08 3.36
N LEU A 595 0.14 30.80 2.19
CA LEU A 595 -0.08 29.49 1.57
C LEU A 595 -0.94 28.49 2.36
N GLY A 596 -1.40 28.84 3.56
CA GLY A 596 -2.48 28.12 4.22
C GLY A 596 -3.80 28.63 3.66
N TRP A 597 -4.47 27.91 2.77
CA TRP A 597 -5.75 28.34 2.20
C TRP A 597 -6.93 27.82 3.02
N SER A 598 -7.84 28.69 3.42
CA SER A 598 -9.14 28.34 4.01
C SER A 598 -10.20 28.30 2.90
N THR A 599 -10.88 27.16 2.75
CA THR A 599 -11.94 26.95 1.73
C THR A 599 -13.27 26.53 2.35
N PRO A 600 -13.92 27.41 3.14
CA PRO A 600 -15.22 27.12 3.71
C PRO A 600 -16.30 27.08 2.63
N GLU A 601 -17.24 26.15 2.77
CA GLU A 601 -18.46 26.06 1.97
C GLU A 601 -19.67 26.47 2.82
N THR A 602 -20.62 27.20 2.22
CA THR A 602 -21.89 27.55 2.86
C THR A 602 -22.84 26.36 2.91
N ASP A 603 -23.73 26.29 3.91
CA ASP A 603 -24.92 25.42 3.82
C ASP A 603 -25.71 25.73 2.54
N ALA A 604 -26.26 24.69 1.92
CA ALA A 604 -26.94 24.84 0.64
C ALA A 604 -28.24 25.67 0.75
N VAL A 605 -28.48 26.54 -0.22
CA VAL A 605 -29.72 27.31 -0.37
C VAL A 605 -30.56 26.71 -1.50
N GLU A 606 -31.85 26.50 -1.24
CA GLU A 606 -32.81 26.03 -2.23
C GLU A 606 -33.29 27.21 -3.08
N VAL A 607 -33.20 27.08 -4.40
CA VAL A 607 -33.64 28.07 -5.38
C VAL A 607 -34.92 27.57 -6.02
N GLY A 608 -35.94 28.41 -5.99
CA GLY A 608 -37.22 28.16 -6.65
C GLY A 608 -37.25 28.67 -8.09
N GLU A 609 -38.45 28.88 -8.64
CA GLU A 609 -38.62 29.37 -10.03
C GLU A 609 -38.12 30.82 -10.25
N ASP A 610 -37.84 31.57 -9.18
CA ASP A 610 -37.27 32.92 -9.22
C ASP A 610 -35.78 32.92 -9.60
N GLY A 611 -35.09 31.80 -9.42
CA GLY A 611 -33.82 31.49 -10.10
C GLY A 611 -32.68 32.45 -9.79
N SER A 612 -32.63 33.05 -8.60
CA SER A 612 -31.65 34.09 -8.26
C SER A 612 -30.92 33.82 -6.95
N LEU A 613 -29.60 33.91 -6.95
CA LEU A 613 -28.76 33.84 -5.76
C LEU A 613 -27.70 34.92 -5.76
N THR A 614 -27.38 35.41 -4.57
CA THR A 614 -26.31 36.37 -4.33
C THR A 614 -25.22 35.71 -3.49
N VAL A 615 -24.00 35.68 -4.04
CA VAL A 615 -22.79 35.32 -3.29
C VAL A 615 -22.14 36.60 -2.80
N ARG A 616 -21.85 36.68 -1.51
CA ARG A 616 -21.19 37.83 -0.89
C ARG A 616 -20.06 37.40 0.02
N ILE A 617 -18.87 37.94 -0.19
CA ILE A 617 -17.75 37.88 0.74
C ILE A 617 -17.62 39.23 1.44
N ALA A 618 -17.61 39.25 2.77
CA ALA A 618 -17.49 40.49 3.53
C ALA A 618 -16.63 40.33 4.78
N ALA A 619 -15.98 41.42 5.17
CA ALA A 619 -15.18 41.46 6.38
C ALA A 619 -15.18 42.84 7.03
N SER A 620 -14.96 42.88 8.34
CA SER A 620 -14.61 44.08 9.10
C SER A 620 -13.39 43.75 9.95
N LEU A 621 -12.24 44.30 9.56
CA LEU A 621 -10.93 43.87 10.01
C LEU A 621 -10.16 44.99 10.72
N PRO A 622 -9.30 44.63 11.69
CA PRO A 622 -8.39 45.60 12.30
C PRO A 622 -7.35 46.09 11.29
N ALA A 623 -6.62 47.14 11.67
CA ALA A 623 -5.45 47.57 10.93
C ALA A 623 -4.46 46.40 10.72
N GLU A 624 -3.77 46.43 9.59
CA GLU A 624 -2.71 45.49 9.19
C GLU A 624 -3.16 44.05 8.89
N ALA A 625 -4.45 43.73 9.03
CA ALA A 625 -4.99 42.49 8.49
C ALA A 625 -4.80 42.45 6.97
N TRP A 626 -4.41 41.28 6.46
CA TRP A 626 -4.21 41.06 5.03
C TRP A 626 -4.76 39.72 4.60
N GLY A 627 -5.04 39.59 3.32
CA GLY A 627 -5.39 38.31 2.72
C GLY A 627 -5.63 38.39 1.23
N THR A 628 -5.67 37.21 0.64
CA THR A 628 -5.86 36.96 -0.79
C THR A 628 -7.04 36.01 -0.94
N ILE A 629 -8.05 36.43 -1.72
CA ILE A 629 -9.27 35.70 -2.05
C ILE A 629 -9.18 35.27 -3.52
N ASP A 630 -9.50 34.01 -3.78
CA ASP A 630 -9.46 33.42 -5.11
C ASP A 630 -10.49 32.28 -5.24
N ASP A 631 -10.66 31.76 -6.46
CA ASP A 631 -11.50 30.58 -6.77
C ASP A 631 -12.93 30.66 -6.18
N VAL A 632 -13.60 31.81 -6.28
CA VAL A 632 -14.97 31.94 -5.78
C VAL A 632 -15.92 31.16 -6.69
N ALA A 633 -16.70 30.25 -6.12
CA ALA A 633 -17.62 29.41 -6.85
C ALA A 633 -19.03 29.42 -6.26
N LEU A 634 -20.03 29.41 -7.16
CA LEU A 634 -21.42 29.08 -6.88
C LEU A 634 -21.75 27.83 -7.69
N VAL A 635 -22.00 26.72 -7.02
CA VAL A 635 -22.21 25.43 -7.68
C VAL A 635 -23.55 24.84 -7.28
N ARG A 636 -24.18 24.12 -8.22
CA ARG A 636 -25.38 23.33 -7.93
C ARG A 636 -24.96 22.01 -7.31
N VAL A 637 -25.51 21.67 -6.16
CA VAL A 637 -25.18 20.45 -5.39
C VAL A 637 -26.29 19.40 -5.40
N GLY A 638 -27.32 19.61 -6.23
CA GLY A 638 -28.38 18.63 -6.48
C GLY A 638 -29.76 19.23 -6.60
N ALA A 639 -30.74 18.36 -6.82
CA ALA A 639 -32.15 18.72 -6.84
C ALA A 639 -32.68 19.07 -5.43
N ALA A 640 -33.87 19.70 -5.38
CA ALA A 640 -34.54 19.99 -4.10
C ALA A 640 -34.86 18.71 -3.31
N THR A 641 -35.16 17.60 -4.00
CA THR A 641 -35.31 16.27 -3.40
C THR A 641 -34.23 15.35 -3.95
N PRO A 642 -33.31 14.82 -3.11
CA PRO A 642 -32.31 13.86 -3.53
C PRO A 642 -32.93 12.57 -4.08
N ALA A 643 -32.25 11.91 -5.03
CA ALA A 643 -32.67 10.61 -5.52
C ALA A 643 -32.47 9.51 -4.45
N ASP A 644 -33.37 8.53 -4.43
CA ASP A 644 -33.23 7.31 -3.62
C ASP A 644 -32.39 6.28 -4.38
N THR A 645 -31.10 6.19 -4.03
CA THR A 645 -30.13 5.28 -4.65
C THR A 645 -30.06 3.91 -3.99
N ALA A 646 -30.71 3.71 -2.84
CA ALA A 646 -30.61 2.48 -2.06
C ALA A 646 -31.04 1.21 -2.84
N PRO A 647 -32.13 1.24 -3.64
CA PRO A 647 -32.50 0.09 -4.47
C PRO A 647 -31.45 -0.28 -5.52
N LEU A 648 -30.85 0.72 -6.19
CA LEU A 648 -29.81 0.51 -7.19
C LEU A 648 -28.54 -0.06 -6.55
N ALA A 649 -28.12 0.48 -5.42
CA ALA A 649 -26.97 -0.04 -4.66
C ALA A 649 -27.19 -1.50 -4.23
N ALA A 650 -28.38 -1.84 -3.76
CA ALA A 650 -28.72 -3.23 -3.42
C ALA A 650 -28.70 -4.15 -4.66
N ALA A 651 -29.14 -3.68 -5.82
CA ALA A 651 -29.07 -4.44 -7.06
C ALA A 651 -27.62 -4.65 -7.53
N VAL A 652 -26.73 -3.66 -7.37
CA VAL A 652 -25.28 -3.81 -7.63
C VAL A 652 -24.69 -4.94 -6.79
N THR A 653 -24.95 -4.96 -5.48
CA THR A 653 -24.47 -6.04 -4.61
C THR A 653 -25.00 -7.42 -5.04
N ARG A 654 -26.26 -7.50 -5.50
CA ARG A 654 -26.81 -8.77 -6.04
C ARG A 654 -26.09 -9.18 -7.33
N ALA A 655 -25.86 -8.25 -8.25
CA ALA A 655 -25.17 -8.50 -9.50
C ALA A 655 -23.73 -9.01 -9.29
N GLU A 656 -23.02 -8.45 -8.32
CA GLU A 656 -21.67 -8.88 -7.95
C GLU A 656 -21.64 -10.28 -7.33
N GLY A 657 -22.73 -10.69 -6.69
CA GLY A 657 -22.91 -12.03 -6.12
C GLY A 657 -23.46 -13.08 -7.09
N VAL A 658 -23.69 -12.73 -8.37
CA VAL A 658 -24.16 -13.69 -9.38
C VAL A 658 -23.07 -14.72 -9.66
N ASP A 659 -23.42 -16.00 -9.64
CA ASP A 659 -22.55 -17.07 -10.09
C ASP A 659 -22.32 -16.95 -11.60
N ARG A 660 -21.05 -16.75 -11.97
CA ARG A 660 -20.62 -16.55 -13.36
C ARG A 660 -20.16 -17.86 -13.99
N ASP A 661 -20.03 -18.94 -13.22
CA ASP A 661 -19.54 -20.22 -13.71
C ASP A 661 -20.55 -20.86 -14.65
N GLY A 662 -20.10 -21.16 -15.88
CA GLY A 662 -20.92 -21.72 -16.93
C GLY A 662 -21.83 -20.72 -17.65
N ALA A 663 -22.02 -19.50 -17.15
CA ALA A 663 -22.87 -18.52 -17.81
C ALA A 663 -22.35 -18.18 -19.23
N THR A 664 -23.27 -17.86 -20.15
CA THR A 664 -22.86 -17.51 -21.53
C THR A 664 -22.09 -16.18 -21.56
N GLU A 665 -21.11 -16.07 -22.46
CA GLU A 665 -20.34 -14.82 -22.64
C GLU A 665 -21.24 -13.62 -22.95
N GLN A 666 -22.32 -13.85 -23.70
CA GLN A 666 -23.26 -12.79 -24.06
C GLN A 666 -24.05 -12.28 -22.86
N SER A 667 -24.57 -13.16 -22.01
CA SER A 667 -25.32 -12.74 -20.82
C SER A 667 -24.41 -12.09 -19.78
N LEU A 668 -23.17 -12.57 -19.65
CA LEU A 668 -22.18 -11.93 -18.76
C LEU A 668 -21.77 -10.54 -19.27
N ALA A 669 -21.57 -10.37 -20.59
CA ALA A 669 -21.28 -9.06 -21.16
C ALA A 669 -22.43 -8.06 -20.95
N ALA A 670 -23.68 -8.51 -21.03
CA ALA A 670 -24.85 -7.68 -20.73
C ALA A 670 -24.92 -7.30 -19.24
N LEU A 671 -24.62 -8.23 -18.34
CA LEU A 671 -24.54 -7.97 -16.90
C LEU A 671 -23.44 -6.95 -16.57
N ASP A 672 -22.24 -7.13 -17.14
CA ASP A 672 -21.10 -6.24 -16.90
C ASP A 672 -21.37 -4.81 -17.41
N GLU A 673 -22.04 -4.68 -18.56
CA GLU A 673 -22.44 -3.38 -19.11
C GLU A 673 -23.49 -2.69 -18.22
N ALA A 674 -24.51 -3.40 -17.77
CA ALA A 674 -25.51 -2.85 -16.87
C ALA A 674 -24.92 -2.49 -15.49
N LEU A 675 -23.95 -3.27 -15.01
CA LEU A 675 -23.21 -2.99 -13.78
C LEU A 675 -22.36 -1.73 -13.90
N ALA A 676 -21.69 -1.53 -15.05
CA ALA A 676 -20.94 -0.33 -15.34
C ALA A 676 -21.84 0.92 -15.33
N ILE A 677 -23.00 0.87 -15.99
CA ILE A 677 -24.00 1.94 -15.98
C ILE A 677 -24.47 2.25 -14.56
N ALA A 678 -24.83 1.22 -13.79
CA ALA A 678 -25.28 1.40 -12.40
C ALA A 678 -24.21 2.06 -11.53
N ARG A 679 -22.94 1.67 -11.67
CA ARG A 679 -21.82 2.27 -10.94
C ARG A 679 -21.60 3.73 -11.35
N VAL A 680 -21.70 4.07 -12.63
CA VAL A 680 -21.61 5.46 -13.09
C VAL A 680 -22.70 6.31 -12.46
N VAL A 681 -23.96 5.84 -12.46
CA VAL A 681 -25.07 6.60 -11.85
C VAL A 681 -24.88 6.76 -10.34
N LEU A 682 -24.38 5.73 -9.64
CA LEU A 682 -24.12 5.81 -8.20
C LEU A 682 -22.90 6.68 -7.85
N ALA A 683 -21.96 6.88 -8.78
CA ALA A 683 -20.76 7.68 -8.58
C ALA A 683 -20.99 9.19 -8.79
N ALA A 684 -22.14 9.59 -9.33
CA ALA A 684 -22.50 11.00 -9.44
C ALA A 684 -22.72 11.61 -8.05
N ASP A 685 -22.28 12.87 -7.87
CA ASP A 685 -22.46 13.58 -6.59
C ASP A 685 -23.95 13.80 -6.26
N ALA A 686 -24.79 13.94 -7.30
CA ALA A 686 -26.22 14.16 -7.16
C ALA A 686 -27.01 13.56 -8.36
N PRO A 687 -27.15 12.22 -8.45
CA PRO A 687 -27.85 11.59 -9.55
C PRO A 687 -29.34 11.96 -9.58
N THR A 688 -29.94 11.89 -10.77
CA THR A 688 -31.38 12.10 -10.92
C THR A 688 -32.16 10.82 -10.59
N GLN A 689 -33.38 10.94 -10.07
CA GLN A 689 -34.21 9.75 -9.82
C GLN A 689 -34.49 8.97 -11.11
N ASP A 690 -34.62 9.66 -12.26
CA ASP A 690 -34.81 9.01 -13.56
C ASP A 690 -33.59 8.19 -13.99
N SER A 691 -32.36 8.70 -13.82
CA SER A 691 -31.15 7.92 -14.12
C SER A 691 -31.01 6.72 -13.19
N VAL A 692 -31.33 6.87 -11.90
CA VAL A 692 -31.37 5.76 -10.93
C VAL A 692 -32.39 4.69 -11.31
N ASP A 693 -33.64 5.07 -11.58
CA ASP A 693 -34.72 4.14 -11.91
C ASP A 693 -34.44 3.37 -13.21
N ARG A 694 -33.91 4.07 -14.23
CA ARG A 694 -33.55 3.43 -15.51
C ARG A 694 -32.36 2.48 -15.37
N ALA A 695 -31.33 2.86 -14.62
CA ALA A 695 -30.17 2.00 -14.37
C ALA A 695 -30.56 0.76 -13.56
N LEU A 696 -31.43 0.92 -12.55
CA LEU A 696 -31.96 -0.18 -11.76
C LEU A 696 -32.71 -1.18 -12.64
N ALA A 697 -33.63 -0.71 -13.48
CA ALA A 697 -34.39 -1.57 -14.38
C ALA A 697 -33.49 -2.34 -15.36
N GLN A 698 -32.44 -1.69 -15.88
CA GLN A 698 -31.46 -2.35 -16.75
C GLN A 698 -30.67 -3.42 -16.01
N LEU A 699 -30.19 -3.11 -14.80
CA LEU A 699 -29.41 -4.05 -14.00
C LEU A 699 -30.25 -5.26 -13.55
N GLU A 700 -31.48 -5.05 -13.10
CA GLU A 700 -32.38 -6.15 -12.73
C GLU A 700 -32.69 -7.06 -13.93
N THR A 701 -32.93 -6.47 -15.10
CA THR A 701 -33.11 -7.26 -16.34
C THR A 701 -31.87 -8.08 -16.68
N ALA A 702 -30.67 -7.52 -16.49
CA ALA A 702 -29.43 -8.21 -16.79
C ALA A 702 -29.12 -9.33 -15.78
N ILE A 703 -29.42 -9.13 -14.48
CA ILE A 703 -29.33 -10.16 -13.44
C ILE A 703 -30.26 -11.33 -13.78
N ASP A 704 -31.52 -11.05 -14.11
CA ASP A 704 -32.52 -12.07 -14.45
C ASP A 704 -32.20 -12.79 -15.78
N GLY A 705 -31.43 -12.14 -16.66
CA GLY A 705 -31.05 -12.62 -17.98
C GLY A 705 -29.75 -13.45 -18.03
N VAL A 706 -29.15 -13.80 -16.88
CA VAL A 706 -27.95 -14.65 -16.85
C VAL A 706 -28.29 -16.09 -17.21
N GLU A 707 -27.88 -16.53 -18.40
CA GLU A 707 -28.16 -17.86 -18.93
C GLU A 707 -27.03 -18.85 -18.62
N GLN A 708 -27.36 -19.99 -18.00
CA GLN A 708 -26.45 -21.14 -17.87
C GLN A 708 -26.49 -22.01 -19.13
N PRO A 709 -25.40 -22.74 -19.47
CA PRO A 709 -25.34 -23.47 -20.72
C PRO A 709 -26.25 -24.71 -20.63
N GLU A 710 -27.05 -24.96 -21.66
CA GLU A 710 -27.84 -26.19 -21.74
C GLU A 710 -26.92 -27.41 -21.66
N GLN A 711 -27.13 -28.28 -20.65
CA GLN A 711 -26.49 -29.59 -20.63
C GLN A 711 -26.86 -30.35 -21.92
N PRO A 712 -25.91 -30.99 -22.62
CA PRO A 712 -26.22 -31.79 -23.79
C PRO A 712 -27.17 -32.92 -23.36
N GLY A 713 -28.40 -32.89 -23.88
CA GLY A 713 -29.40 -33.91 -23.59
C GLY A 713 -28.87 -35.32 -23.91
N ASP A 714 -28.99 -36.21 -22.93
CA ASP A 714 -28.72 -37.64 -23.09
C ASP A 714 -29.53 -38.19 -24.28
N PRO A 715 -28.96 -39.03 -25.17
CA PRO A 715 -29.69 -39.53 -26.32
C PRO A 715 -30.86 -40.41 -25.88
N GLU A 716 -32.07 -40.11 -26.37
CA GLU A 716 -33.29 -40.89 -26.12
C GLU A 716 -33.08 -42.40 -26.33
N GLN A 717 -33.27 -43.17 -25.25
CA GLN A 717 -33.42 -44.62 -25.33
C GLN A 717 -34.93 -44.97 -25.45
N PRO A 718 -35.36 -45.74 -26.47
CA PRO A 718 -36.78 -45.96 -26.71
C PRO A 718 -37.37 -47.03 -25.78
N GLY A 719 -38.31 -46.60 -24.93
CA GLY A 719 -39.59 -47.23 -24.57
C GLY A 719 -39.62 -48.65 -24.02
N ASN A 720 -40.20 -48.80 -22.82
CA ASN A 720 -40.95 -50.01 -22.45
C ASN A 720 -42.12 -49.68 -21.48
N PRO A 721 -43.37 -50.18 -21.70
CA PRO A 721 -44.52 -49.86 -20.86
C PRO A 721 -44.84 -50.94 -19.82
N GLY A 722 -45.19 -50.55 -18.59
CA GLY A 722 -45.72 -51.46 -17.56
C GLY A 722 -45.88 -50.86 -16.16
N GLN A 723 -47.13 -50.54 -15.79
CA GLN A 723 -47.69 -50.20 -14.44
C GLN A 723 -47.33 -51.19 -13.30
N PRO A 724 -47.74 -50.98 -12.01
CA PRO A 724 -48.33 -49.82 -11.29
C PRO A 724 -47.66 -49.51 -9.91
N GLY A 725 -48.10 -48.45 -9.23
CA GLY A 725 -47.41 -47.80 -8.09
C GLY A 725 -47.42 -48.48 -6.71
N ASP A 726 -46.66 -47.85 -5.80
CA ASP A 726 -46.65 -48.02 -4.34
C ASP A 726 -46.40 -46.62 -3.70
N PRO A 727 -46.87 -46.34 -2.47
CA PRO A 727 -47.31 -45.02 -2.04
C PRO A 727 -46.34 -44.30 -1.09
N GLY A 728 -46.36 -42.98 -1.18
CA GLY A 728 -46.29 -42.06 -0.05
C GLY A 728 -45.06 -42.15 0.87
N GLN A 729 -44.06 -41.32 0.58
CA GLN A 729 -43.46 -40.48 1.61
C GLN A 729 -43.71 -39.02 1.24
N PRO A 730 -44.25 -38.19 2.15
CA PRO A 730 -44.37 -36.78 1.89
C PRO A 730 -42.96 -36.17 1.95
N GLU A 731 -42.43 -35.73 0.82
CA GLU A 731 -41.48 -34.62 0.83
C GLU A 731 -42.28 -33.39 1.29
N GLN A 732 -42.21 -33.16 2.60
CA GLN A 732 -42.68 -31.94 3.20
C GLN A 732 -41.79 -30.82 2.62
N PRO A 733 -42.35 -29.79 1.96
CA PRO A 733 -41.55 -28.66 1.52
C PRO A 733 -40.84 -28.10 2.76
N ALA A 734 -39.51 -27.93 2.68
CA ALA A 734 -38.76 -27.25 3.73
C ALA A 734 -39.41 -25.87 3.91
N ALA A 735 -40.03 -25.65 5.07
CA ALA A 735 -40.63 -24.37 5.39
C ALA A 735 -39.50 -23.32 5.40
N ASP A 736 -39.77 -22.15 4.84
CA ASP A 736 -38.82 -21.04 4.85
C ASP A 736 -38.27 -20.83 6.26
N PRO A 737 -36.96 -20.58 6.42
CA PRO A 737 -36.37 -20.39 7.73
C PRO A 737 -37.02 -19.18 8.41
N THR A 738 -37.24 -19.30 9.71
CA THR A 738 -37.81 -18.23 10.56
C THR A 738 -36.87 -17.94 11.71
N VAL A 739 -36.94 -16.72 12.23
CA VAL A 739 -36.21 -16.29 13.42
C VAL A 739 -37.15 -15.54 14.36
N ALA A 740 -36.98 -15.78 15.65
CA ALA A 740 -37.68 -15.10 16.73
C ALA A 740 -36.69 -14.72 17.84
N LEU A 741 -36.80 -13.49 18.31
CA LEU A 741 -36.01 -12.93 19.40
C LEU A 741 -36.84 -12.92 20.68
N SER A 742 -36.25 -13.26 21.83
CA SER A 742 -36.97 -13.21 23.12
C SER A 742 -37.36 -11.79 23.54
N VAL A 743 -36.65 -10.79 23.02
CA VAL A 743 -36.93 -9.37 23.18
C VAL A 743 -36.64 -8.64 21.88
N GLY A 744 -37.44 -7.63 21.53
CA GLY A 744 -37.18 -6.72 20.40
C GLY A 744 -36.28 -5.54 20.76
N THR A 745 -35.81 -5.45 22.01
CA THR A 745 -34.93 -4.37 22.47
C THR A 745 -33.94 -4.87 23.51
N VAL A 746 -32.66 -4.53 23.37
CA VAL A 746 -31.57 -4.94 24.26
C VAL A 746 -30.56 -3.80 24.43
N THR A 747 -29.85 -3.75 25.54
CA THR A 747 -28.74 -2.79 25.73
C THR A 747 -27.47 -3.34 25.07
N ALA A 748 -26.62 -2.51 24.48
CA ALA A 748 -25.29 -2.94 24.00
C ALA A 748 -24.50 -3.64 25.11
N GLY A 749 -23.84 -4.76 24.80
CA GLY A 749 -23.24 -5.68 25.79
C GLY A 749 -24.24 -6.62 26.48
N GLY A 750 -25.54 -6.46 26.21
CA GLY A 750 -26.61 -7.30 26.76
C GLY A 750 -26.77 -8.62 26.03
N ARG A 751 -27.50 -9.55 26.66
CA ARG A 751 -27.79 -10.89 26.11
C ARG A 751 -29.26 -11.00 25.71
N LEU A 752 -29.53 -11.68 24.61
CA LEU A 752 -30.88 -12.09 24.23
C LEU A 752 -30.89 -13.54 23.75
N GLU A 753 -32.07 -14.15 23.76
CA GLU A 753 -32.26 -15.51 23.26
C GLU A 753 -32.78 -15.42 21.83
N VAL A 754 -32.13 -16.13 20.93
CA VAL A 754 -32.51 -16.26 19.51
C VAL A 754 -32.98 -17.68 19.29
N SER A 755 -34.11 -17.83 18.61
CA SER A 755 -34.64 -19.12 18.18
C SER A 755 -35.04 -19.08 16.71
N GLY A 756 -34.96 -20.21 16.03
CA GLY A 756 -35.39 -20.33 14.63
C GLY A 756 -35.86 -21.73 14.29
N THR A 757 -36.67 -21.84 13.24
CA THR A 757 -37.17 -23.11 12.68
C THR A 757 -37.16 -23.05 11.16
N GLY A 758 -37.07 -24.20 10.48
CA GLY A 758 -36.97 -24.27 9.01
C GLY A 758 -35.54 -24.55 8.50
N PHE A 759 -34.61 -24.84 9.42
CA PHE A 759 -33.23 -25.21 9.09
C PHE A 759 -33.09 -26.72 8.83
N GLN A 760 -32.05 -27.15 8.13
CA GLN A 760 -31.81 -28.58 7.94
C GLN A 760 -31.37 -29.23 9.26
N ALA A 761 -31.76 -30.48 9.49
CA ALA A 761 -31.40 -31.19 10.72
C ALA A 761 -29.87 -31.33 10.86
N GLY A 762 -29.31 -30.84 11.97
CA GLY A 762 -27.86 -30.85 12.23
C GLY A 762 -27.07 -29.73 11.57
N GLU A 763 -27.72 -28.79 10.88
CA GLU A 763 -27.07 -27.65 10.22
C GLU A 763 -26.45 -26.68 11.23
N LEU A 764 -25.24 -26.20 10.94
CA LEU A 764 -24.63 -25.09 11.67
C LEU A 764 -25.11 -23.77 11.09
N VAL A 765 -25.91 -23.06 11.86
CA VAL A 765 -26.55 -21.79 11.48
C VAL A 765 -25.81 -20.63 12.14
N GLN A 766 -25.35 -19.69 11.33
CA GLN A 766 -24.63 -18.52 11.81
C GLN A 766 -25.61 -17.43 12.25
N VAL A 767 -25.34 -16.80 13.39
CA VAL A 767 -26.12 -15.66 13.89
C VAL A 767 -25.34 -14.38 13.62
N TRP A 768 -25.91 -13.50 12.82
CA TRP A 768 -25.30 -12.21 12.47
C TRP A 768 -26.12 -11.05 13.03
N LEU A 769 -25.42 -10.02 13.47
CA LEU A 769 -25.97 -8.71 13.79
C LEU A 769 -25.66 -7.76 12.65
N HIS A 770 -26.68 -7.08 12.15
CA HIS A 770 -26.61 -6.23 10.97
C HIS A 770 -26.82 -4.76 11.34
N SER A 771 -25.70 -4.05 11.27
CA SER A 771 -25.51 -2.60 11.09
C SER A 771 -24.25 -2.39 10.24
N GLU A 772 -23.16 -3.04 10.66
CA GLU A 772 -22.12 -3.65 9.80
C GLU A 772 -22.21 -5.17 10.08
N PRO A 773 -22.17 -6.06 9.07
CA PRO A 773 -22.39 -7.48 9.30
C PRO A 773 -21.36 -8.08 10.25
N THR A 774 -21.75 -8.33 11.50
CA THR A 774 -20.89 -8.93 12.53
C THR A 774 -21.44 -10.28 12.95
N ARG A 775 -20.64 -11.35 12.83
CA ARG A 775 -21.05 -12.69 13.28
C ARG A 775 -20.91 -12.78 14.80
N ILE A 776 -22.01 -13.00 15.49
CA ILE A 776 -22.07 -13.00 16.97
C ILE A 776 -22.18 -14.39 17.58
N ALA A 777 -22.62 -15.41 16.82
CA ALA A 777 -22.66 -16.81 17.28
C ALA A 777 -22.78 -17.81 16.11
N VAL A 778 -22.64 -19.10 16.42
CA VAL A 778 -23.02 -20.24 15.56
C VAL A 778 -23.84 -21.21 16.42
N LEU A 779 -25.01 -21.63 15.93
CA LEU A 779 -25.94 -22.52 16.62
C LEU A 779 -26.24 -23.73 15.74
N ALA A 780 -26.35 -24.92 16.33
CA ALA A 780 -26.71 -26.13 15.59
C ALA A 780 -28.24 -26.34 15.61
N ALA A 781 -28.83 -26.62 14.46
CA ALA A 781 -30.23 -27.04 14.35
C ALA A 781 -30.39 -28.49 14.82
N ASP A 782 -31.44 -28.75 15.59
CA ASP A 782 -31.79 -30.09 16.08
C ASP A 782 -32.41 -30.97 14.97
N ALA A 783 -32.78 -32.20 15.32
CA ALA A 783 -33.37 -33.16 14.36
C ALA A 783 -34.70 -32.70 13.73
N SER A 784 -35.33 -31.65 14.26
CA SER A 784 -36.54 -31.04 13.72
C SER A 784 -36.28 -29.77 12.89
N GLY A 785 -35.02 -29.36 12.73
CA GLY A 785 -34.66 -28.12 12.05
C GLY A 785 -34.88 -26.87 12.90
N ALA A 786 -35.01 -27.04 14.22
CA ALA A 786 -35.17 -25.96 15.18
C ALA A 786 -33.85 -25.67 15.90
N LEU A 787 -33.60 -24.41 16.22
CA LEU A 787 -32.43 -23.98 16.99
C LEU A 787 -32.82 -22.93 18.02
N ARG A 788 -32.04 -22.88 19.10
CA ARG A 788 -32.23 -21.91 20.18
C ARG A 788 -30.91 -21.68 20.91
N GLY A 789 -30.55 -20.42 21.14
CA GLY A 789 -29.32 -20.07 21.84
C GLY A 789 -29.32 -18.65 22.38
N THR A 790 -28.55 -18.42 23.44
CA THR A 790 -28.32 -17.09 23.99
C THR A 790 -27.13 -16.44 23.30
N VAL A 791 -27.33 -15.27 22.72
CA VAL A 791 -26.27 -14.49 22.06
C VAL A 791 -26.02 -13.19 22.84
N THR A 792 -24.80 -12.68 22.76
CA THR A 792 -24.42 -11.39 23.38
C THR A 792 -24.24 -10.36 22.27
N ILE A 793 -24.92 -9.22 22.39
CA ILE A 793 -24.69 -8.08 21.49
C ILE A 793 -23.37 -7.40 21.89
N PRO A 794 -22.45 -7.13 20.94
CA PRO A 794 -21.20 -6.45 21.24
C PRO A 794 -21.42 -5.15 22.04
N ALA A 795 -20.51 -4.84 22.97
CA ALA A 795 -20.61 -3.63 23.78
C ALA A 795 -20.38 -2.34 22.97
N SER A 796 -19.71 -2.48 21.81
CA SER A 796 -19.46 -1.42 20.83
C SER A 796 -20.62 -1.17 19.87
N THR A 797 -21.66 -2.01 19.87
CA THR A 797 -22.81 -1.83 18.97
C THR A 797 -23.50 -0.49 19.25
N GLU A 798 -23.65 0.34 18.22
CA GLU A 798 -24.31 1.63 18.32
C GLU A 798 -25.77 1.52 18.80
N ALA A 799 -26.29 2.59 19.38
CA ALA A 799 -27.70 2.62 19.77
C ALA A 799 -28.56 2.94 18.54
N GLY A 800 -29.48 2.05 18.17
CA GLY A 800 -30.27 2.22 16.96
C GLY A 800 -31.12 1.01 16.60
N GLN A 801 -31.66 1.00 15.38
CA GLN A 801 -32.26 -0.20 14.80
C GLN A 801 -31.18 -1.05 14.14
N HIS A 802 -31.24 -2.36 14.39
CA HIS A 802 -30.38 -3.39 13.82
C HIS A 802 -31.24 -4.58 13.41
N ARG A 803 -30.64 -5.56 12.73
CA ARG A 803 -31.31 -6.82 12.41
C ARG A 803 -30.47 -8.01 12.85
N ILE A 804 -31.14 -9.08 13.28
CA ILE A 804 -30.52 -10.39 13.51
C ILE A 804 -30.84 -11.28 12.31
N GLU A 805 -29.81 -11.88 11.73
CA GLU A 805 -29.92 -12.89 10.69
C GLU A 805 -29.53 -14.26 11.26
N LEU A 806 -30.36 -15.27 11.00
CA LEU A 806 -29.97 -16.67 11.09
C LEU A 806 -29.69 -17.18 9.68
N ARG A 807 -28.41 -17.45 9.36
CA ARG A 807 -27.95 -17.89 8.04
C ARG A 807 -27.56 -19.36 8.07
N GLY A 808 -28.36 -20.20 7.40
CA GLY A 808 -28.05 -21.59 7.11
C GLY A 808 -27.40 -21.73 5.73
N ALA A 809 -26.41 -22.62 5.60
CA ALA A 809 -25.74 -22.90 4.33
C ALA A 809 -26.64 -23.61 3.31
N ALA A 810 -27.62 -24.39 3.77
CA ALA A 810 -28.56 -25.12 2.93
C ALA A 810 -30.00 -24.57 3.01
N SER A 811 -30.38 -24.01 4.17
CA SER A 811 -31.74 -23.52 4.41
C SER A 811 -31.96 -22.04 4.12
N GLY A 812 -30.92 -21.28 3.78
CA GLY A 812 -31.03 -19.83 3.53
C GLY A 812 -31.11 -19.00 4.81
N SER A 813 -31.65 -17.78 4.71
CA SER A 813 -31.59 -16.78 5.79
C SER A 813 -32.96 -16.36 6.32
N ALA A 814 -33.05 -16.19 7.64
CA ALA A 814 -34.20 -15.60 8.32
C ALA A 814 -33.82 -14.35 9.10
N TRP A 815 -34.70 -13.35 9.14
CA TRP A 815 -34.39 -12.03 9.70
C TRP A 815 -35.40 -11.56 10.76
N ALA A 816 -34.90 -10.92 11.82
CA ALA A 816 -35.71 -10.24 12.83
C ALA A 816 -35.12 -8.88 13.22
N ASP A 817 -35.97 -7.88 13.40
CA ASP A 817 -35.55 -6.54 13.81
C ASP A 817 -35.23 -6.49 15.30
N LEU A 818 -34.21 -5.72 15.67
CA LEU A 818 -33.73 -5.54 17.03
C LEU A 818 -33.38 -4.07 17.28
N THR A 819 -33.89 -3.48 18.34
CA THR A 819 -33.45 -2.14 18.79
C THR A 819 -32.36 -2.26 19.86
N VAL A 820 -31.20 -1.64 19.64
CA VAL A 820 -30.10 -1.60 20.63
C VAL A 820 -30.12 -0.27 21.35
N ARG A 821 -30.01 -0.30 22.69
CA ARG A 821 -29.92 0.90 23.54
C ARG A 821 -28.50 1.10 24.06
N ALA A 822 -28.10 2.37 24.21
CA ALA A 822 -26.87 2.72 24.88
C ALA A 822 -26.85 2.20 26.35
N PRO A 823 -25.70 1.75 26.86
CA PRO A 823 -25.56 1.39 28.27
C PRO A 823 -25.79 2.61 29.17
N ALA A 824 -26.49 2.40 30.29
CA ALA A 824 -26.74 3.48 31.25
C ALA A 824 -25.40 3.99 31.80
N SER A 825 -25.10 5.28 31.58
CA SER A 825 -23.94 5.94 32.17
C SER A 825 -23.99 5.82 33.68
N ALA A 826 -23.00 5.17 34.28
CA ALA A 826 -22.83 5.16 35.73
C ALA A 826 -22.58 6.60 36.19
N ALA A 827 -23.57 7.18 36.88
CA ALA A 827 -23.42 8.45 37.57
C ALA A 827 -22.32 8.30 38.64
N LEU A 828 -21.15 8.87 38.38
CA LEU A 828 -20.14 9.08 39.42
C LEU A 828 -20.72 10.02 40.47
N ALA A 829 -20.69 9.56 41.72
CA ALA A 829 -21.16 10.32 42.87
C ALA A 829 -20.39 11.65 42.99
N SER A 830 -21.14 12.74 43.01
CA SER A 830 -20.67 14.07 43.39
C SER A 830 -20.17 14.05 44.84
N THR A 831 -18.85 14.12 45.03
CA THR A 831 -18.26 14.70 46.25
C THR A 831 -17.76 16.10 45.92
N GLY A 832 -18.46 17.11 46.45
CA GLY A 832 -18.17 18.51 46.18
C GLY A 832 -16.87 19.01 46.80
N ALA A 833 -16.19 19.87 46.05
CA ALA A 833 -15.46 21.01 46.56
C ALA A 833 -15.33 22.04 45.43
N ASP A 834 -16.15 23.09 45.49
CA ASP A 834 -15.94 24.35 44.77
C ASP A 834 -14.66 25.01 45.29
N VAL A 835 -13.64 25.22 44.46
CA VAL A 835 -12.91 26.51 44.38
C VAL A 835 -12.23 26.65 42.99
N GLY A 836 -12.79 27.54 42.16
CA GLY A 836 -12.06 28.57 41.41
C GLY A 836 -10.92 28.19 40.46
N GLY A 837 -11.22 28.27 39.15
CA GLY A 837 -10.44 29.09 38.22
C GLY A 837 -9.41 28.39 37.33
N VAL A 838 -9.53 28.73 36.04
CA VAL A 838 -8.47 28.83 35.03
C VAL A 838 -8.15 27.55 34.22
N VAL A 839 -8.63 27.54 32.96
CA VAL A 839 -7.90 27.26 31.68
C VAL A 839 -7.24 25.85 31.62
N THR A 840 -7.49 24.97 30.65
CA THR A 840 -7.34 25.14 29.19
C THR A 840 -7.81 23.86 28.47
N ILE A 841 -8.32 24.05 27.26
CA ILE A 841 -8.45 23.04 26.20
C ILE A 841 -7.07 22.82 25.56
N ALA A 842 -6.63 21.56 25.40
CA ALA A 842 -5.75 21.04 24.34
C ALA A 842 -5.41 19.57 24.67
N GLY A 843 -5.32 18.63 23.73
CA GLY A 843 -5.31 18.80 22.29
C GLY A 843 -5.38 17.48 21.53
N LEU A 844 -5.74 17.63 20.27
CA LEU A 844 -5.65 16.65 19.19
C LEU A 844 -5.05 17.45 18.04
N ALA A 845 -3.74 17.31 17.84
CA ALA A 845 -3.00 17.82 16.68
C ALA A 845 -1.60 17.19 16.67
N LEU A 846 -1.40 16.24 15.77
CA LEU A 846 -0.11 15.73 15.33
C LEU A 846 -0.20 15.69 13.81
N LEU A 847 0.60 16.53 13.14
CA LEU A 847 1.24 16.32 11.83
C LEU A 847 1.86 17.66 11.39
N LEU A 848 3.05 17.57 10.78
CA LEU A 848 3.93 18.61 10.23
C LEU A 848 5.06 19.08 11.16
N GLY A 849 6.22 18.45 10.98
CA GLY A 849 7.50 18.93 11.51
C GLY A 849 8.64 18.67 10.52
N ALA A 850 8.91 19.63 9.64
CA ALA A 850 10.20 19.78 8.98
C ALA A 850 10.46 21.25 8.60
N GLY A 851 11.60 21.77 9.07
CA GLY A 851 12.33 22.86 8.43
C GLY A 851 12.02 24.30 8.86
N LEU A 852 12.81 24.87 9.77
CA LEU A 852 13.86 25.84 9.40
C LEU A 852 14.56 26.40 10.65
N VAL A 853 15.85 26.11 10.79
CA VAL A 853 16.78 26.91 11.60
C VAL A 853 17.66 27.68 10.62
N THR A 854 17.55 29.00 10.60
CA THR A 854 18.58 29.87 10.02
C THR A 854 19.05 30.91 11.03
N ALA A 855 20.37 30.92 11.19
CA ALA A 855 21.15 31.65 12.17
C ALA A 855 21.03 33.17 12.05
N THR A 856 21.00 33.84 13.20
CA THR A 856 21.18 35.29 13.33
C THR A 856 22.64 35.58 13.66
N VAL A 857 23.37 36.20 12.72
CA VAL A 857 24.60 36.95 13.02
C VAL A 857 24.47 38.32 12.36
N VAL A 858 24.45 39.39 13.15
CA VAL A 858 25.40 40.52 13.05
C VAL A 858 25.23 41.48 14.23
N ARG A 859 26.35 41.60 14.93
CA ARG A 859 26.77 42.52 15.99
C ARG A 859 26.38 44.00 15.82
N ARG A 860 26.12 44.66 16.96
CA ARG A 860 26.58 46.04 17.23
C ARG A 860 27.35 46.15 18.55
N LYS A 861 28.68 46.20 18.42
CA LYS A 861 29.67 47.05 19.13
C LYS A 861 29.25 47.71 20.47
N ARG A 862 29.90 47.30 21.57
CA ARG A 862 31.01 48.00 22.30
C ARG A 862 31.06 47.59 23.79
N ALA A 863 32.05 46.76 24.13
CA ALA A 863 33.15 47.08 25.04
C ALA A 863 34.31 46.13 24.70
#